data_AF-A0A292S1Q2-F1
#
_entry.id   AF-A0A292S1Q2-F1
#
_cell.length_a   1.000
_cell.length_b   1.000
_cell.length_c   1.000
_cell.angle_alpha   90.00
_cell.angle_beta   90.00
_cell.angle_gamma   90.00
#
_symmetry.space_group_name_H-M   'P 1'
#
loop_
_entity.id
_entity.type
_entity.pdbx_description
1 polymer ?
#
loop_
_entity_poly.entity_id
_entity_poly.type
_entity_poly.pdbx_seq_one_letter_code
_entity_poly.pdbx_strand_id
1 'polypeptide(L)'
;MGKFDLGVNLAKEVSACVRTSGRSLLQTRPAGKINIEGLRYAPHLEGDVIKITNAEKIITESNVYVTILKAKIHLYDNERKGLEEILVGKTEKEADKILNAVKEYKTYGRSWDRYDGSFEEEASNVGKFIEFLVTKGKLDSALAEKSINLVKEKPYLATVIDGLSRFKDSSSELKTKLVDLVKKMDSYLEHSPLEAFNGTTDTQLAKIIRNFVGFKNPTAKQLERIKMLEKLTDEGVGLSNFEKLLEVNPNLTEQFLKISFPSKEISELFQANPEEVLKVLTKFKNRFGVKNIDVDRYGFDLLSKNDNQIQNIIEKQLKNIKNPGEYEFKLGEDALFPDNIAIGFSSEKENQIINLFFDKTQKVLNHEEISSVIGNKFLVKSNDFTHNTYIEQLMDEAGKLISESKVVKSPKGEILYTDSLVQSAVEGQNDLYRIFPNGKVQVLSKAFKDPQTGETVIKKSLESVNKTKTEYMYRSLSDGSWKSTHNIVDKDGKELLNIERTYKMIDENHFVSTIKDHACEPYIGNEFKITLNGDELLVKYAGGNSIIDLKKLIPSGDKNLRDMIIHLPGDELVKISEYSTVQTIERNLADINNAQLIEFFDAKIQFGNNLINNRSVLLHEYGHNYAKQWSNIAESVEPIYKKELEAFRNRTSKTEVRQMDYLIDNKYHYKSGLEECIADVNALVNYPNDFTAIADRVLRFQQNFPETFAEIAKSLT
;
A
#
# COMPACT_ATOMS: atom_id res chain seq x y z
N MET A 1 75.79 17.04 28.07
CA MET A 1 74.66 16.08 27.95
C MET A 1 73.47 16.84 27.37
N GLY A 2 72.92 16.34 26.27
CA GLY A 2 71.85 17.02 25.53
C GLY A 2 70.50 16.90 26.24
N LYS A 3 69.57 17.83 25.98
CA LYS A 3 68.25 17.95 26.63
C LYS A 3 67.37 16.68 26.59
N PHE A 4 67.68 15.70 25.76
CA PHE A 4 66.96 14.42 25.68
C PHE A 4 67.36 13.40 26.78
N ASP A 5 68.51 13.57 27.42
CA ASP A 5 69.00 12.60 28.42
C ASP A 5 68.40 12.81 29.82
N LEU A 6 67.80 13.98 30.10
CA LEU A 6 67.18 14.23 31.40
C LEU A 6 65.82 13.52 31.53
N GLY A 7 65.01 13.55 30.47
CA GLY A 7 63.66 12.97 30.47
C GLY A 7 63.67 11.43 30.52
N VAL A 8 64.63 10.79 29.85
CA VAL A 8 64.76 9.32 29.85
C VAL A 8 65.24 8.78 31.19
N ASN A 9 66.15 9.50 31.87
CA ASN A 9 66.65 9.09 33.17
C ASN A 9 65.61 9.31 34.29
N LEU A 10 64.83 10.38 34.23
CA LEU A 10 63.70 10.61 35.14
C LEU A 10 62.61 9.52 34.98
N ALA A 11 62.29 9.14 33.74
CA ALA A 11 61.33 8.09 33.45
C ALA A 11 61.78 6.70 33.94
N LYS A 12 63.09 6.41 33.92
CA LYS A 12 63.67 5.17 34.46
C LYS A 12 63.63 5.13 35.99
N GLU A 13 63.93 6.24 36.68
CA GLU A 13 63.86 6.30 38.15
C GLU A 13 62.42 6.23 38.67
N VAL A 14 61.46 6.83 37.96
CA VAL A 14 60.02 6.70 38.28
C VAL A 14 59.51 5.29 38.01
N SER A 15 59.93 4.64 36.92
CA SER A 15 59.54 3.26 36.60
C SER A 15 60.06 2.23 37.60
N ALA A 16 61.23 2.47 38.21
CA ALA A 16 61.78 1.60 39.26
C ALA A 16 60.98 1.65 40.58
N CYS A 17 60.21 2.71 40.81
CA CYS A 17 59.39 2.89 42.01
C CYS A 17 57.98 2.26 41.91
N VAL A 18 57.61 1.70 40.75
CA VAL A 18 56.31 1.05 40.53
C VAL A 18 56.51 -0.47 40.51
N ARG A 19 56.29 -1.15 41.65
CA ARG A 19 56.26 -2.62 41.71
C ARG A 19 55.07 -3.15 40.90
N THR A 20 55.35 -3.92 39.87
CA THR A 20 54.36 -4.80 39.21
C THR A 20 54.31 -6.14 39.94
N SER A 21 53.21 -6.44 40.63
CA SER A 21 52.92 -7.81 41.08
C SER A 21 52.16 -8.54 39.98
N GLY A 22 52.79 -9.60 39.46
CA GLY A 22 52.25 -10.43 38.39
C GLY A 22 51.06 -11.29 38.81
N ARG A 23 50.33 -11.72 37.77
CA ARG A 23 49.19 -12.65 37.74
C ARG A 23 47.84 -12.07 38.18
N SER A 24 47.27 -11.31 37.23
CA SER A 24 45.86 -10.92 37.06
C SER A 24 45.19 -10.12 38.19
N LEU A 25 44.36 -9.16 37.78
CA LEU A 25 42.97 -8.93 38.19
C LEU A 25 42.65 -7.43 38.29
N LEU A 26 41.50 -7.09 37.72
CA LEU A 26 40.78 -5.82 37.87
C LEU A 26 40.74 -5.37 39.34
N GLN A 27 41.67 -4.53 39.78
CA GLN A 27 41.55 -3.53 40.87
C GLN A 27 42.93 -2.97 41.25
N THR A 28 43.14 -1.65 41.10
CA THR A 28 43.97 -0.88 42.05
C THR A 28 43.48 0.58 42.12
N ARG A 29 43.32 1.07 43.36
CA ARG A 29 43.01 2.46 43.76
C ARG A 29 44.18 3.41 43.42
N PRO A 30 43.96 4.75 43.39
CA PRO A 30 45.02 5.71 43.09
C PRO A 30 46.14 5.63 44.13
N ALA A 31 47.39 5.45 43.69
CA ALA A 31 48.54 5.59 44.57
C ALA A 31 48.72 7.07 44.92
N GLY A 32 48.41 7.42 46.17
CA GLY A 32 48.75 8.73 46.74
C GLY A 32 50.24 8.83 47.00
N LYS A 33 50.82 9.98 46.60
CA LYS A 33 52.15 10.52 46.95
C LYS A 33 53.37 9.67 46.58
N ILE A 34 54.10 10.13 45.56
CA ILE A 34 55.50 9.74 45.33
C ILE A 34 56.39 10.68 46.14
N ASN A 35 57.27 10.11 46.97
CA ASN A 35 58.31 10.85 47.70
C ASN A 35 59.49 11.13 46.74
N ILE A 36 59.90 12.41 46.65
CA ILE A 36 60.93 12.92 45.74
C ILE A 36 62.28 13.17 46.42
N GLU A 37 62.40 12.89 47.73
CA GLU A 37 63.67 12.97 48.45
C GLU A 37 64.58 11.81 48.04
N GLY A 38 65.46 12.07 47.08
CA GLY A 38 66.45 11.11 46.58
C GLY A 38 66.91 11.35 45.14
N LEU A 39 66.25 12.24 44.40
CA LEU A 39 66.64 12.55 43.03
C LEU A 39 67.88 13.45 43.00
N ARG A 40 68.96 12.95 42.38
CA ARG A 40 70.27 13.64 42.25
C ARG A 40 70.25 14.88 41.35
N TYR A 41 69.16 15.13 40.63
CA TYR A 41 68.99 16.29 39.76
C TYR A 41 67.61 16.91 39.99
N ALA A 42 67.54 17.90 40.89
CA ALA A 42 66.36 18.74 41.05
C ALA A 42 66.41 19.89 40.03
N PRO A 43 65.45 20.01 39.09
CA PRO A 43 65.46 21.09 38.11
C PRO A 43 64.97 22.41 38.71
N HIS A 44 65.81 23.45 38.67
CA HIS A 44 65.40 24.84 38.75
C HIS A 44 64.91 25.28 37.36
N LEU A 45 63.61 25.57 37.22
CA LEU A 45 63.05 26.16 36.00
C LEU A 45 62.28 27.43 36.38
N GLU A 46 63.01 28.54 36.49
CA GLU A 46 62.48 29.89 36.36
C GLU A 46 62.68 30.27 34.89
N GLY A 47 61.64 30.13 34.07
CA GLY A 47 61.71 30.41 32.63
C GLY A 47 60.55 29.89 31.78
N ASP A 48 59.89 28.80 32.20
CA ASP A 48 58.80 28.18 31.42
C ASP A 48 57.47 28.21 32.20
N VAL A 49 56.92 29.41 32.43
CA VAL A 49 55.49 29.53 32.72
C VAL A 49 54.77 29.72 31.39
N ILE A 50 54.59 28.62 30.65
CA ILE A 50 53.50 28.56 29.67
C ILE A 50 52.22 28.34 30.47
N LYS A 51 51.40 29.37 30.50
CA LYS A 51 50.02 29.37 30.97
C LYS A 51 49.32 28.09 30.45
N ILE A 52 49.01 27.13 31.34
CA ILE A 52 48.09 26.04 31.01
C ILE A 52 46.70 26.69 30.92
N THR A 53 46.40 27.27 29.77
CA THR A 53 45.01 27.39 29.33
C THR A 53 44.49 25.99 29.13
N ASN A 54 43.24 25.71 29.55
CA ASN A 54 42.52 24.47 29.25
C ASN A 54 42.66 24.11 27.77
N ALA A 55 43.69 23.35 27.41
CA ALA A 55 43.90 22.88 26.06
C ALA A 55 42.94 21.71 25.91
N GLU A 56 41.85 21.93 25.17
CA GLU A 56 40.89 20.88 24.85
C GLU A 56 41.65 19.70 24.24
N LYS A 57 41.47 18.53 24.84
CA LYS A 57 42.25 17.34 24.51
C LYS A 57 41.92 16.92 23.08
N ILE A 58 42.93 16.81 22.21
CA ILE A 58 42.75 16.45 20.81
C ILE A 58 42.76 14.93 20.68
N ILE A 59 41.79 14.40 19.94
CA ILE A 59 41.68 12.98 19.59
C ILE A 59 42.74 12.65 18.54
N THR A 60 43.49 11.59 18.79
CA THR A 60 44.53 11.08 17.90
C THR A 60 44.09 9.74 17.33
N GLU A 61 44.71 9.31 16.23
CA GLU A 61 44.43 8.00 15.60
C GLU A 61 44.50 6.84 16.60
N SER A 62 45.42 6.93 17.57
CA SER A 62 45.61 5.93 18.62
C SER A 62 44.52 5.89 19.70
N ASN A 63 43.66 6.91 19.81
CA ASN A 63 42.62 6.97 20.85
C ASN A 63 41.19 7.15 20.31
N VAL A 64 41.01 7.40 19.01
CA VAL A 64 39.70 7.60 18.38
C VAL A 64 38.76 6.40 18.54
N TYR A 65 39.29 5.19 18.38
CA TYR A 65 38.55 3.94 18.54
C TYR A 65 37.99 3.77 19.95
N VAL A 66 38.77 4.15 20.97
CA VAL A 66 38.37 4.11 22.38
C VAL A 66 37.31 5.16 22.68
N THR A 67 37.37 6.33 22.05
CA THR A 67 36.38 7.40 22.21
C THR A 67 35.02 7.02 21.60
N ILE A 68 35.00 6.38 20.43
CA ILE A 68 33.76 5.84 19.82
C ILE A 68 33.16 4.74 20.69
N LEU A 69 33.97 3.82 21.20
CA LEU A 69 33.49 2.74 22.09
C LEU A 69 32.93 3.27 23.41
N LYS A 70 33.54 4.30 24.00
CA LYS A 70 33.00 4.98 25.20
C LYS A 70 31.63 5.60 24.96
N ALA A 71 31.37 6.05 23.74
CA ALA A 71 30.06 6.54 23.36
C ALA A 71 29.00 5.43 23.27
N LYS A 72 29.33 4.13 23.23
CA LYS A 72 28.36 3.02 23.15
C LYS A 72 27.40 3.12 21.95
N ILE A 73 27.92 3.44 20.77
CA ILE A 73 27.15 3.50 19.51
C ILE A 73 27.43 2.21 18.72
N HIS A 74 26.39 1.52 18.24
CA HIS A 74 26.55 0.42 17.27
C HIS A 74 26.67 1.01 15.85
N LEU A 75 27.77 0.69 15.17
CA LEU A 75 28.10 1.15 13.81
C LEU A 75 28.55 -0.06 12.97
N TYR A 76 28.21 -0.06 11.69
CA TYR A 76 28.82 -0.99 10.72
C TYR A 76 30.27 -0.58 10.44
N ASP A 77 31.11 -1.50 9.95
CA ASP A 77 32.56 -1.28 9.84
C ASP A 77 32.93 -0.12 8.91
N ASN A 78 32.16 0.11 7.84
CA ASN A 78 32.33 1.22 6.91
C ASN A 78 31.94 2.58 7.53
N GLU A 79 30.81 2.65 8.25
CA GLU A 79 30.38 3.84 8.99
C GLU A 79 31.38 4.21 10.08
N ARG A 80 31.87 3.19 10.78
CA ARG A 80 32.89 3.32 11.82
C ARG A 80 34.17 3.91 11.25
N LYS A 81 34.66 3.39 10.12
CA LYS A 81 35.91 3.85 9.51
C LYS A 81 35.82 5.31 9.05
N GLY A 82 34.69 5.70 8.44
CA GLY A 82 34.45 7.11 8.09
C GLY A 82 34.38 8.01 9.32
N LEU A 83 33.76 7.56 10.41
CA LEU A 83 33.69 8.32 11.65
C LEU A 83 35.05 8.43 12.37
N GLU A 84 35.87 7.39 12.34
CA GLU A 84 37.23 7.40 12.86
C GLU A 84 38.08 8.46 12.15
N GLU A 85 38.02 8.54 10.82
CA GLU A 85 38.74 9.54 10.04
C GLU A 85 38.28 10.99 10.32
N ILE A 86 37.00 11.18 10.66
CA ILE A 86 36.42 12.49 11.00
C ILE A 86 36.83 12.96 12.39
N LEU A 87 36.92 12.04 13.36
CA LEU A 87 37.18 12.37 14.77
C LEU A 87 38.67 12.60 15.06
N VAL A 88 39.57 12.06 14.24
CA VAL A 88 41.01 12.30 14.36
C VAL A 88 41.33 13.79 14.14
N GLY A 89 42.01 14.40 15.10
CA GLY A 89 42.38 15.81 15.11
C GLY A 89 41.31 16.74 15.69
N LYS A 90 40.15 16.23 16.14
CA LYS A 90 39.11 17.01 16.81
C LYS A 90 39.34 17.10 18.32
N THR A 91 38.87 18.18 18.93
CA THR A 91 38.84 18.29 20.39
C THR A 91 37.79 17.33 20.98
N GLU A 92 37.97 16.89 22.23
CA GLU A 92 36.98 16.03 22.92
C GLU A 92 35.56 16.62 22.89
N LYS A 93 35.44 17.95 23.02
CA LYS A 93 34.14 18.65 23.00
C LYS A 93 33.48 18.65 21.61
N GLU A 94 34.25 18.74 20.54
CA GLU A 94 33.74 18.61 19.17
C GLU A 94 33.37 17.17 18.86
N ALA A 95 34.19 16.22 19.32
CA ALA A 95 33.92 14.80 19.17
C ALA A 95 32.65 14.37 19.89
N ASP A 96 32.41 14.84 21.12
CA ASP A 96 31.19 14.55 21.87
C ASP A 96 29.94 15.08 21.16
N LYS A 97 30.02 16.25 20.51
CA LYS A 97 28.91 16.78 19.70
C LYS A 97 28.63 15.91 18.48
N ILE A 98 29.68 15.51 17.76
CA ILE A 98 29.57 14.64 16.59
C ILE A 98 28.99 13.28 17.01
N LEU A 99 29.51 12.68 18.08
CA LEU A 99 29.06 11.37 18.58
C LEU A 99 27.62 11.40 19.10
N ASN A 100 27.19 12.48 19.76
CA ASN A 100 25.79 12.64 20.18
C ASN A 100 24.84 12.83 18.99
N ALA A 101 25.26 13.54 17.95
CA ALA A 101 24.48 13.63 16.71
C ALA A 101 24.35 12.24 16.06
N VAL A 102 25.44 11.48 15.96
CA VAL A 102 25.41 10.11 15.41
C VAL A 102 24.52 9.18 16.24
N LYS A 103 24.49 9.34 17.58
CA LYS A 103 23.54 8.63 18.44
C LYS A 103 22.10 8.97 18.14
N GLU A 104 21.77 10.26 18.05
CA GLU A 104 20.41 10.70 17.70
C GLU A 104 20.01 10.08 16.37
N TYR A 105 20.88 10.14 15.35
CA TYR A 105 20.65 9.50 14.05
C TYR A 105 20.34 8.00 14.16
N LYS A 106 21.16 7.23 14.90
CA LYS A 106 20.90 5.78 15.11
C LYS A 106 19.65 5.52 15.96
N THR A 107 19.24 6.45 16.82
CA THR A 107 18.02 6.33 17.62
C THR A 107 16.77 6.59 16.76
N TYR A 108 16.85 7.53 15.80
CA TYR A 108 15.84 7.72 14.75
C TYR A 108 15.85 6.59 13.71
N GLY A 109 17.00 5.94 13.48
CA GLY A 109 17.21 4.91 12.47
C GLY A 109 16.92 3.45 12.87
N ARG A 110 16.43 3.17 14.09
CA ARG A 110 16.14 1.78 14.53
C ARG A 110 15.02 1.06 13.77
N SER A 111 14.36 1.71 12.81
CA SER A 111 13.41 1.05 11.90
C SER A 111 14.05 0.44 10.64
N TRP A 112 15.38 0.43 10.52
CA TRP A 112 16.08 0.07 9.28
C TRP A 112 16.95 -1.19 9.38
N ASP A 113 16.95 -1.88 10.53
CA ASP A 113 17.78 -3.07 10.75
C ASP A 113 17.10 -4.38 10.28
N ARG A 114 16.87 -4.52 8.97
CA ARG A 114 16.81 -5.81 8.24
C ARG A 114 16.92 -5.56 6.73
N TYR A 115 18.12 -5.46 6.16
CA TYR A 115 18.22 -5.31 4.70
C TYR A 115 19.42 -6.01 4.07
N ASP A 116 19.13 -6.61 2.91
CA ASP A 116 19.93 -7.44 2.05
C ASP A 116 20.31 -6.68 0.76
N GLY A 117 21.45 -5.99 0.81
CA GLY A 117 22.43 -5.93 -0.29
C GLY A 117 22.00 -5.34 -1.65
N SER A 118 21.85 -4.01 -1.73
CA SER A 118 22.11 -3.28 -2.99
C SER A 118 23.04 -2.07 -2.79
N PHE A 119 23.99 -1.90 -3.73
CA PHE A 119 25.12 -0.95 -3.64
C PHE A 119 24.69 0.53 -3.82
N GLU A 120 23.57 0.78 -4.50
CA GLU A 120 23.00 2.12 -4.71
C GLU A 120 22.36 2.67 -3.42
N GLU A 121 21.80 1.79 -2.59
CA GLU A 121 21.27 2.14 -1.27
C GLU A 121 22.37 2.38 -0.23
N GLU A 122 23.51 1.69 -0.33
CA GLU A 122 24.72 1.98 0.47
C GLU A 122 25.28 3.39 0.20
N ALA A 123 25.32 3.82 -1.07
CA ALA A 123 25.77 5.16 -1.45
C ALA A 123 24.78 6.26 -1.00
N SER A 124 23.49 5.98 -1.10
CA SER A 124 22.41 6.87 -0.61
C SER A 124 22.49 7.08 0.91
N ASN A 125 22.80 6.03 1.67
CA ASN A 125 22.91 6.10 3.12
C ASN A 125 24.17 6.85 3.61
N VAL A 126 25.30 6.73 2.89
CA VAL A 126 26.48 7.56 3.14
C VAL A 126 26.20 9.03 2.80
N GLY A 127 25.48 9.29 1.71
CA GLY A 127 25.02 10.63 1.34
C GLY A 127 24.14 11.28 2.42
N LYS A 128 23.13 10.54 2.93
CA LYS A 128 22.23 10.98 4.01
C LYS A 128 22.95 11.13 5.36
N PHE A 129 23.94 10.29 5.65
CA PHE A 129 24.77 10.40 6.85
C PHE A 129 25.65 11.66 6.83
N ILE A 130 26.25 11.97 5.67
CA ILE A 130 27.00 13.20 5.45
C ILE A 130 26.06 14.42 5.52
N GLU A 131 24.87 14.35 4.90
CA GLU A 131 23.83 15.38 4.96
C GLU A 131 23.39 15.71 6.40
N PHE A 132 23.23 14.67 7.24
CA PHE A 132 22.91 14.81 8.66
C PHE A 132 24.05 15.49 9.45
N LEU A 133 25.31 15.11 9.19
CA LEU A 133 26.47 15.76 9.79
C LEU A 133 26.57 17.24 9.39
N VAL A 134 26.20 17.57 8.13
CA VAL A 134 26.17 18.93 7.58
C VAL A 134 25.06 19.81 8.19
N THR A 135 23.87 19.25 8.44
CA THR A 135 22.70 20.01 8.94
C THR A 135 22.72 20.27 10.44
N LYS A 136 23.30 19.37 11.26
CA LYS A 136 23.32 19.49 12.73
C LYS A 136 24.70 19.84 13.31
N GLY A 137 25.80 19.63 12.58
CA GLY A 137 27.16 20.00 12.99
C GLY A 137 27.71 21.14 12.15
N LYS A 138 27.78 22.36 12.69
CA LYS A 138 28.42 23.51 12.02
C LYS A 138 29.76 23.11 11.40
N LEU A 139 29.91 23.18 10.08
CA LEU A 139 31.11 22.74 9.38
C LEU A 139 32.24 23.80 9.43
N ASP A 140 33.44 23.34 9.78
CA ASP A 140 34.72 24.00 9.50
C ASP A 140 35.12 23.69 8.04
N SER A 141 35.57 24.71 7.32
CA SER A 141 36.13 24.68 5.95
C SER A 141 37.07 23.50 5.65
N ALA A 142 37.86 23.05 6.62
CA ALA A 142 38.78 21.92 6.44
C ALA A 142 38.07 20.56 6.26
N LEU A 143 36.88 20.39 6.85
CA LEU A 143 36.09 19.16 6.73
C LEU A 143 35.43 19.06 5.35
N ALA A 144 34.97 20.18 4.80
CA ALA A 144 34.41 20.26 3.45
C ALA A 144 35.44 19.87 2.39
N GLU A 145 36.68 20.34 2.53
CA GLU A 145 37.76 20.06 1.59
C GLU A 145 38.18 18.58 1.58
N LYS A 146 38.17 17.92 2.75
CA LYS A 146 38.39 16.45 2.84
C LYS A 146 37.23 15.64 2.26
N SER A 147 35.98 16.03 2.51
CA SER A 147 34.80 15.37 1.91
C SER A 147 34.79 15.51 0.38
N ILE A 148 35.20 16.67 -0.15
CA ILE A 148 35.37 16.92 -1.59
C ILE A 148 36.44 16.00 -2.20
N ASN A 149 37.55 15.76 -1.51
CA ASN A 149 38.60 14.85 -2.00
C ASN A 149 38.15 13.38 -1.99
N LEU A 150 37.33 12.97 -1.01
CA LEU A 150 36.75 11.62 -0.98
C LEU A 150 35.82 11.35 -2.18
N VAL A 151 35.06 12.37 -2.60
CA VAL A 151 34.18 12.32 -3.78
C VAL A 151 34.99 12.24 -5.09
N LYS A 152 36.18 12.86 -5.16
CA LYS A 152 37.06 12.79 -6.33
C LYS A 152 37.67 11.41 -6.57
N GLU A 153 37.91 10.62 -5.52
CA GLU A 153 38.49 9.28 -5.63
C GLU A 153 37.46 8.18 -5.95
N LYS A 154 36.15 8.48 -5.83
CA LYS A 154 35.06 7.54 -6.13
C LYS A 154 33.94 8.22 -6.97
N PRO A 155 33.95 8.07 -8.31
CA PRO A 155 33.11 8.86 -9.23
C PRO A 155 31.59 8.70 -9.09
N TYR A 156 31.11 7.68 -8.36
CA TYR A 156 29.69 7.30 -8.28
C TYR A 156 28.85 8.16 -7.31
N LEU A 157 29.39 9.28 -6.82
CA LEU A 157 28.79 10.18 -5.82
C LEU A 157 28.05 11.40 -6.44
N ALA A 158 27.57 11.29 -7.69
CA ALA A 158 26.88 12.38 -8.39
C ALA A 158 25.64 12.90 -7.64
N THR A 159 24.92 12.02 -6.93
CA THR A 159 23.70 12.35 -6.16
C THR A 159 23.99 13.23 -4.94
N VAL A 160 25.19 13.16 -4.37
CA VAL A 160 25.60 14.00 -3.22
C VAL A 160 25.82 15.45 -3.64
N ILE A 161 26.18 15.71 -4.91
CA ILE A 161 26.44 17.05 -5.42
C ILE A 161 25.14 17.80 -5.76
N ASP A 162 24.10 17.09 -6.25
CA ASP A 162 22.78 17.70 -6.46
C ASP A 162 22.11 18.11 -5.13
N GLY A 163 22.39 17.38 -4.05
CA GLY A 163 22.00 17.80 -2.69
C GLY A 163 22.75 19.05 -2.22
N LEU A 164 24.06 19.13 -2.49
CA LEU A 164 24.92 20.25 -2.07
C LEU A 164 24.66 21.56 -2.86
N SER A 165 24.21 21.46 -4.12
CA SER A 165 23.92 22.62 -4.99
C SER A 165 22.67 23.40 -4.56
N ARG A 166 21.76 22.76 -3.81
CA ARG A 166 20.47 23.32 -3.36
C ARG A 166 20.58 24.23 -2.13
N PHE A 167 21.76 24.37 -1.52
CA PHE A 167 21.94 25.20 -0.33
C PHE A 167 22.09 26.70 -0.68
N LYS A 168 21.08 27.50 -0.29
CA LYS A 168 21.07 28.96 -0.49
C LYS A 168 22.08 29.73 0.38
N ASP A 169 22.51 29.18 1.52
CA ASP A 169 23.28 29.91 2.56
C ASP A 169 24.78 29.57 2.66
N SER A 170 25.36 28.86 1.69
CA SER A 170 26.81 28.61 1.64
C SER A 170 27.59 29.85 1.15
N SER A 171 28.80 30.06 1.70
CA SER A 171 29.67 31.20 1.34
C SER A 171 29.94 31.23 -0.16
N SER A 172 30.04 32.44 -0.72
CA SER A 172 30.20 32.68 -2.17
C SER A 172 31.41 31.95 -2.77
N GLU A 173 32.47 31.80 -1.99
CA GLU A 173 33.68 31.07 -2.40
C GLU A 173 33.44 29.56 -2.56
N LEU A 174 32.62 28.96 -1.69
CA LEU A 174 32.30 27.53 -1.75
C LEU A 174 31.37 27.21 -2.92
N LYS A 175 30.37 28.06 -3.18
CA LYS A 175 29.49 27.94 -4.37
C LYS A 175 30.29 28.01 -5.66
N THR A 176 31.28 28.90 -5.73
CA THR A 176 32.10 29.07 -6.94
C THR A 176 32.96 27.81 -7.19
N LYS A 177 33.58 27.26 -6.14
CA LYS A 177 34.38 26.02 -6.25
C LYS A 177 33.52 24.79 -6.56
N LEU A 178 32.29 24.70 -6.03
CA LEU A 178 31.32 23.64 -6.35
C LEU A 178 30.82 23.71 -7.80
N VAL A 179 30.48 24.91 -8.29
CA VAL A 179 30.03 25.10 -9.68
C VAL A 179 31.15 24.77 -10.68
N ASP A 180 32.40 25.12 -10.36
CA ASP A 180 33.55 24.82 -11.22
C ASP A 180 33.88 23.31 -11.23
N LEU A 181 33.61 22.60 -10.13
CA LEU A 181 33.72 21.14 -10.04
C LEU A 181 32.60 20.44 -10.81
N VAL A 182 31.35 20.90 -10.68
CA VAL A 182 30.19 20.41 -11.45
C VAL A 182 30.44 20.54 -12.95
N LYS A 183 30.93 21.69 -13.42
CA LYS A 183 31.25 21.88 -14.85
C LYS A 183 32.37 20.96 -15.36
N LYS A 184 33.38 20.68 -14.53
CA LYS A 184 34.46 19.74 -14.88
C LYS A 184 33.96 18.29 -14.87
N MET A 185 33.02 17.94 -13.98
CA MET A 185 32.40 16.62 -13.92
C MET A 185 31.35 16.39 -15.01
N ASP A 186 30.56 17.40 -15.39
CA ASP A 186 29.63 17.32 -16.53
C ASP A 186 30.39 16.99 -17.82
N SER A 187 31.57 17.58 -18.04
CA SER A 187 32.43 17.20 -19.18
C SER A 187 32.96 15.76 -19.11
N TYR A 188 33.07 15.19 -17.90
CA TYR A 188 33.52 13.81 -17.66
C TYR A 188 32.35 12.81 -17.82
N LEU A 189 31.14 13.19 -17.37
CA LEU A 189 29.91 12.38 -17.48
C LEU A 189 29.38 12.35 -18.92
N GLU A 190 29.55 13.43 -19.70
CA GLU A 190 29.21 13.46 -21.13
C GLU A 190 30.07 12.50 -21.97
N HIS A 191 31.20 11.99 -21.45
CA HIS A 191 32.12 11.11 -22.17
C HIS A 191 32.05 9.63 -21.73
N SER A 192 31.19 9.24 -20.79
CA SER A 192 31.18 7.83 -20.32
C SER A 192 29.84 7.33 -19.74
N PRO A 193 28.74 7.29 -20.50
CA PRO A 193 27.54 6.53 -20.08
C PRO A 193 27.85 5.05 -19.84
N LEU A 194 28.88 4.50 -20.46
CA LEU A 194 29.26 3.08 -20.36
C LEU A 194 29.95 2.69 -19.04
N GLU A 195 30.61 3.61 -18.32
CA GLU A 195 31.26 3.26 -17.04
C GLU A 195 30.26 3.05 -15.89
N ALA A 196 29.08 3.69 -15.95
CA ALA A 196 27.98 3.42 -15.02
C ALA A 196 27.48 1.96 -15.14
N PHE A 197 27.47 1.39 -16.35
CA PHE A 197 27.02 0.01 -16.62
C PHE A 197 28.13 -1.06 -16.50
N ASN A 198 29.40 -0.66 -16.38
CA ASN A 198 30.51 -1.60 -16.17
C ASN A 198 30.63 -2.05 -14.70
N GLY A 199 30.06 -1.30 -13.75
CA GLY A 199 30.06 -1.64 -12.32
C GLY A 199 28.90 -2.55 -11.88
N THR A 200 27.81 -2.61 -12.65
CA THR A 200 26.64 -3.45 -12.34
C THR A 200 26.85 -4.87 -12.87
N THR A 201 26.99 -5.83 -11.95
CA THR A 201 26.87 -7.25 -12.26
C THR A 201 25.46 -7.55 -12.75
N ASP A 202 25.36 -7.99 -14.00
CA ASP A 202 24.29 -8.86 -14.53
C ASP A 202 22.85 -8.34 -14.65
N THR A 203 22.64 -7.06 -15.00
CA THR A 203 21.35 -6.66 -15.59
C THR A 203 21.29 -7.01 -17.08
N GLN A 204 20.15 -7.54 -17.56
CA GLN A 204 19.94 -7.85 -18.99
C GLN A 204 20.17 -6.62 -19.89
N LEU A 205 19.79 -5.42 -19.41
CA LEU A 205 20.05 -4.14 -20.08
C LEU A 205 21.55 -3.87 -20.29
N ALA A 206 22.38 -4.15 -19.28
CA ALA A 206 23.83 -3.98 -19.41
C ALA A 206 24.44 -4.98 -20.42
N LYS A 207 23.91 -6.21 -20.50
CA LYS A 207 24.31 -7.19 -21.53
C LYS A 207 23.91 -6.72 -22.94
N ILE A 208 22.71 -6.17 -23.11
CA ILE A 208 22.20 -5.60 -24.37
C ILE A 208 23.07 -4.45 -24.85
N ILE A 209 23.32 -3.45 -23.99
CA ILE A 209 24.13 -2.27 -24.31
C ILE A 209 25.58 -2.68 -24.68
N ARG A 210 26.15 -3.66 -23.96
CA ARG A 210 27.48 -4.20 -24.27
C ARG A 210 27.53 -4.91 -25.62
N ASN A 211 26.50 -5.68 -25.98
CA ASN A 211 26.42 -6.40 -27.25
C ASN A 211 26.16 -5.48 -28.45
N PHE A 212 25.37 -4.40 -28.29
CA PHE A 212 25.01 -3.50 -29.38
C PHE A 212 26.06 -2.46 -29.74
N VAL A 213 26.89 -2.04 -28.77
CA VAL A 213 27.67 -0.80 -28.89
C VAL A 213 29.18 -1.04 -29.04
N GLY A 214 29.68 -2.26 -28.84
CA GLY A 214 31.04 -2.64 -29.26
C GLY A 214 32.14 -1.63 -28.88
N PHE A 215 32.27 -1.35 -27.58
CA PHE A 215 33.33 -0.60 -26.88
C PHE A 215 33.82 0.80 -27.34
N LYS A 216 34.08 1.59 -26.28
CA LYS A 216 34.87 2.82 -26.08
C LYS A 216 34.39 4.16 -26.63
N ASN A 217 33.67 4.27 -27.74
CA ASN A 217 33.19 5.58 -28.23
C ASN A 217 31.86 5.46 -29.02
N PRO A 218 30.69 5.53 -28.35
CA PRO A 218 29.41 5.52 -29.06
C PRO A 218 29.23 6.80 -29.88
N THR A 219 28.78 6.66 -31.12
CA THR A 219 28.33 7.77 -31.97
C THR A 219 27.12 8.48 -31.35
N ALA A 220 26.85 9.73 -31.74
CA ALA A 220 25.67 10.48 -31.27
C ALA A 220 24.35 9.71 -31.46
N LYS A 221 24.24 8.95 -32.57
CA LYS A 221 23.10 8.10 -32.88
C LYS A 221 23.01 6.86 -31.98
N GLN A 222 24.14 6.34 -31.50
CA GLN A 222 24.18 5.26 -30.51
C GLN A 222 23.86 5.77 -29.11
N LEU A 223 24.31 6.98 -28.75
CA LEU A 223 23.95 7.66 -27.49
C LEU A 223 22.45 7.95 -27.39
N GLU A 224 21.83 8.41 -28.48
CA GLU A 224 20.39 8.61 -28.57
C GLU A 224 19.62 7.30 -28.35
N ARG A 225 20.11 6.18 -28.89
CA ARG A 225 19.54 4.84 -28.68
C ARG A 225 19.70 4.32 -27.25
N ILE A 226 20.80 4.64 -26.58
CA ILE A 226 21.01 4.27 -25.17
C ILE A 226 20.06 5.05 -24.25
N LYS A 227 19.88 6.36 -24.48
CA LYS A 227 18.90 7.16 -23.73
C LYS A 227 17.45 6.70 -23.96
N MET A 228 17.17 6.24 -25.17
CA MET A 228 15.89 5.62 -25.56
C MET A 228 15.65 4.28 -24.84
N LEU A 229 16.70 3.50 -24.59
CA LEU A 229 16.69 2.24 -23.84
C LEU A 229 16.39 2.45 -22.34
N GLU A 230 17.02 3.44 -21.70
CA GLU A 230 16.82 3.75 -20.28
C GLU A 230 15.36 4.15 -19.97
N LYS A 231 14.76 4.97 -20.84
CA LYS A 231 13.37 5.41 -20.69
C LYS A 231 12.34 4.27 -20.77
N LEU A 232 12.62 3.24 -21.57
CA LEU A 232 11.70 2.11 -21.75
C LEU A 232 11.69 1.13 -20.58
N THR A 233 12.80 1.01 -19.85
CA THR A 233 12.87 0.21 -18.63
C THR A 233 12.07 0.83 -17.50
N ASP A 234 12.01 2.16 -17.42
CA ASP A 234 11.21 2.90 -16.45
C ASP A 234 9.70 2.83 -16.76
N GLU A 235 9.34 2.65 -18.04
CA GLU A 235 7.94 2.55 -18.53
C GLU A 235 7.42 1.09 -18.58
N GLY A 236 8.18 0.11 -18.05
CA GLY A 236 7.71 -1.28 -17.88
C GLY A 236 7.74 -2.15 -19.13
N VAL A 237 8.43 -1.75 -20.20
CA VAL A 237 8.61 -2.57 -21.41
C VAL A 237 9.72 -3.59 -21.16
N GLY A 238 9.39 -4.89 -21.23
CA GLY A 238 10.36 -5.97 -21.04
C GLY A 238 11.54 -5.88 -22.00
N LEU A 239 12.77 -5.85 -21.47
CA LEU A 239 14.03 -5.69 -22.21
C LEU A 239 14.22 -6.66 -23.38
N SER A 240 13.72 -7.90 -23.25
CA SER A 240 13.76 -8.94 -24.30
C SER A 240 12.87 -8.61 -25.51
N ASN A 241 11.79 -7.86 -25.32
CA ASN A 241 10.94 -7.40 -26.42
C ASN A 241 11.67 -6.30 -27.22
N PHE A 242 12.51 -5.48 -26.57
CA PHE A 242 13.24 -4.42 -27.25
C PHE A 242 14.42 -4.91 -28.10
N GLU A 243 15.16 -5.94 -27.67
CA GLU A 243 16.19 -6.58 -28.51
C GLU A 243 15.61 -7.03 -29.85
N LYS A 244 14.47 -7.75 -29.81
CA LYS A 244 13.77 -8.21 -31.00
C LYS A 244 13.21 -7.06 -31.85
N LEU A 245 12.76 -5.96 -31.24
CA LEU A 245 12.35 -4.75 -31.96
C LEU A 245 13.48 -4.20 -32.84
N LEU A 246 14.70 -4.11 -32.28
CA LEU A 246 15.86 -3.59 -32.99
C LEU A 246 16.41 -4.55 -34.06
N GLU A 247 16.33 -5.87 -33.85
CA GLU A 247 16.69 -6.87 -34.86
C GLU A 247 15.81 -6.75 -36.11
N VAL A 248 14.53 -6.49 -35.90
CA VAL A 248 13.50 -6.45 -36.93
C VAL A 248 13.45 -5.11 -37.66
N ASN A 249 13.64 -4.01 -36.94
CA ASN A 249 13.69 -2.68 -37.54
C ASN A 249 14.85 -1.86 -36.94
N PRO A 250 16.04 -1.93 -37.56
CA PRO A 250 17.23 -1.22 -37.08
C PRO A 250 17.12 0.31 -37.17
N ASN A 251 16.03 0.84 -37.75
CA ASN A 251 15.71 2.26 -37.86
C ASN A 251 14.52 2.68 -36.97
N LEU A 252 14.22 1.93 -35.91
CA LEU A 252 13.19 2.28 -34.93
C LEU A 252 13.33 3.76 -34.50
N THR A 253 12.25 4.53 -34.66
CA THR A 253 12.15 5.94 -34.26
C THR A 253 11.31 6.07 -32.99
N GLU A 254 11.33 7.25 -32.37
CA GLU A 254 10.54 7.61 -31.17
C GLU A 254 9.02 7.32 -31.30
N GLN A 255 8.50 7.20 -32.53
CA GLN A 255 7.10 6.87 -32.80
C GLN A 255 6.71 5.44 -32.40
N PHE A 256 7.64 4.48 -32.42
CA PHE A 256 7.41 3.08 -32.07
C PHE A 256 7.45 2.80 -30.56
N LEU A 257 8.05 3.70 -29.77
CA LEU A 257 8.20 3.59 -28.30
C LEU A 257 6.90 3.76 -27.52
N LYS A 258 5.85 4.22 -28.19
CA LYS A 258 4.55 4.56 -27.59
C LYS A 258 3.52 3.44 -27.82
N ILE A 259 3.98 2.20 -27.93
CA ILE A 259 3.16 0.99 -28.02
C ILE A 259 3.52 0.17 -26.78
N SER A 260 2.58 0.07 -25.84
CA SER A 260 2.75 -0.76 -24.65
C SER A 260 2.34 -2.20 -25.00
N PHE A 261 3.03 -3.19 -24.42
CA PHE A 261 2.66 -4.61 -24.52
C PHE A 261 2.28 -5.13 -23.13
N PRO A 262 1.07 -4.79 -22.63
CA PRO A 262 0.73 -4.97 -21.23
C PRO A 262 0.29 -6.40 -20.88
N SER A 263 0.00 -7.25 -21.87
CA SER A 263 -0.34 -8.66 -21.63
C SER A 263 0.80 -9.61 -21.95
N LYS A 264 0.91 -10.68 -21.15
CA LYS A 264 1.87 -11.77 -21.34
C LYS A 264 1.71 -12.43 -22.72
N GLU A 265 0.47 -12.62 -23.17
CA GLU A 265 0.18 -13.29 -24.44
C GLU A 265 0.57 -12.43 -25.65
N ILE A 266 0.39 -11.11 -25.57
CA ILE A 266 0.87 -10.19 -26.60
C ILE A 266 2.38 -10.06 -26.57
N SER A 267 3.00 -10.12 -25.39
CA SER A 267 4.46 -10.19 -25.28
C SER A 267 5.01 -11.48 -25.91
N GLU A 268 4.37 -12.62 -25.69
CA GLU A 268 4.73 -13.91 -26.31
C GLU A 268 4.52 -13.89 -27.83
N LEU A 269 3.39 -13.34 -28.29
CA LEU A 269 3.13 -13.15 -29.71
C LEU A 269 4.17 -12.23 -30.36
N PHE A 270 4.46 -11.11 -29.72
CA PHE A 270 5.46 -10.16 -30.17
C PHE A 270 6.84 -10.83 -30.24
N GLN A 271 7.17 -11.68 -29.26
CA GLN A 271 8.39 -12.47 -29.28
C GLN A 271 8.45 -13.49 -30.43
N ALA A 272 7.31 -14.01 -30.87
CA ALA A 272 7.21 -14.98 -31.96
C ALA A 272 7.15 -14.32 -33.34
N ASN A 273 6.42 -13.20 -33.49
CA ASN A 273 6.23 -12.49 -34.75
C ASN A 273 6.22 -10.95 -34.59
N PRO A 274 7.37 -10.34 -34.31
CA PRO A 274 7.48 -8.91 -34.02
C PRO A 274 7.11 -8.00 -35.21
N GLU A 275 7.43 -8.41 -36.44
CA GLU A 275 7.12 -7.64 -37.66
C GLU A 275 5.62 -7.46 -37.86
N GLU A 276 4.86 -8.55 -37.75
CA GLU A 276 3.41 -8.54 -37.94
C GLU A 276 2.74 -7.68 -36.87
N VAL A 277 3.14 -7.84 -35.62
CA VAL A 277 2.59 -7.08 -34.50
C VAL A 277 2.81 -5.59 -34.69
N LEU A 278 4.04 -5.18 -35.01
CA LEU A 278 4.36 -3.77 -35.26
C LEU A 278 3.60 -3.19 -36.44
N LYS A 279 3.49 -3.95 -37.53
CA LYS A 279 2.77 -3.53 -38.73
C LYS A 279 1.31 -3.23 -38.41
N VAL A 280 0.63 -4.11 -37.67
CA VAL A 280 -0.78 -3.94 -37.29
C VAL A 280 -0.96 -2.73 -36.38
N LEU A 281 -0.19 -2.64 -35.29
CA LEU A 281 -0.34 -1.57 -34.30
C LEU A 281 0.08 -0.20 -34.86
N THR A 282 1.11 -0.13 -35.69
CA THR A 282 1.53 1.12 -36.36
C THR A 282 0.49 1.58 -37.37
N LYS A 283 -0.07 0.66 -38.17
CA LYS A 283 -1.16 0.98 -39.10
C LYS A 283 -2.36 1.54 -38.34
N PHE A 284 -2.72 0.93 -37.21
CA PHE A 284 -3.80 1.42 -36.35
C PHE A 284 -3.49 2.83 -35.81
N LYS A 285 -2.31 3.01 -35.22
CA LYS A 285 -1.86 4.30 -34.67
C LYS A 285 -1.89 5.41 -35.71
N ASN A 286 -1.37 5.14 -36.91
CA ASN A 286 -1.33 6.12 -37.99
C ASN A 286 -2.73 6.47 -38.51
N ARG A 287 -3.68 5.52 -38.49
CA ARG A 287 -5.06 5.77 -38.89
C ARG A 287 -5.81 6.64 -37.88
N PHE A 288 -5.61 6.39 -36.58
CA PHE A 288 -6.43 6.97 -35.52
C PHE A 288 -5.77 8.10 -34.73
N GLY A 289 -4.45 8.22 -34.82
CA GLY A 289 -3.70 9.30 -34.20
C GLY A 289 -3.72 9.30 -32.67
N VAL A 290 -3.96 8.16 -32.01
CA VAL A 290 -3.98 8.02 -30.53
C VAL A 290 -2.58 8.09 -29.90
N LYS A 291 -2.49 8.48 -28.62
CA LYS A 291 -1.23 8.61 -27.86
C LYS A 291 -0.52 7.26 -27.74
N ASN A 292 -1.22 6.29 -27.14
CA ASN A 292 -0.76 4.95 -26.80
C ASN A 292 -1.82 3.89 -27.16
N ILE A 293 -1.40 2.65 -27.35
CA ILE A 293 -2.26 1.49 -27.64
C ILE A 293 -1.93 0.39 -26.64
N ASP A 294 -2.96 -0.15 -26.01
CA ASP A 294 -2.96 -1.27 -25.08
C ASP A 294 -3.98 -2.29 -25.61
N VAL A 295 -3.52 -3.49 -25.96
CA VAL A 295 -4.37 -4.57 -26.46
C VAL A 295 -3.97 -5.90 -25.85
N ASP A 296 -4.95 -6.77 -25.64
CA ASP A 296 -4.70 -8.19 -25.37
C ASP A 296 -4.64 -9.02 -26.67
N ARG A 297 -4.47 -10.33 -26.55
CA ARG A 297 -4.38 -11.26 -27.69
C ARG A 297 -5.62 -11.19 -28.58
N TYR A 298 -6.80 -11.14 -27.96
CA TYR A 298 -8.07 -11.11 -28.67
C TYR A 298 -8.27 -9.79 -29.41
N GLY A 299 -7.97 -8.66 -28.75
CA GLY A 299 -7.99 -7.33 -29.35
C GLY A 299 -7.03 -7.21 -30.52
N PHE A 300 -5.83 -7.75 -30.41
CA PHE A 300 -4.89 -7.80 -31.53
C PHE A 300 -5.43 -8.59 -32.73
N ASP A 301 -6.05 -9.74 -32.50
CA ASP A 301 -6.65 -10.55 -33.57
C ASP A 301 -7.81 -9.83 -34.27
N LEU A 302 -8.56 -8.98 -33.56
CA LEU A 302 -9.58 -8.11 -34.17
C LEU A 302 -8.95 -7.03 -35.04
N LEU A 303 -7.85 -6.41 -34.58
CA LEU A 303 -7.14 -5.38 -35.35
C LEU A 303 -6.44 -5.97 -36.59
N SER A 304 -5.83 -7.15 -36.47
CA SER A 304 -5.09 -7.80 -37.56
C SER A 304 -5.99 -8.23 -38.72
N LYS A 305 -7.21 -8.69 -38.40
CA LYS A 305 -8.26 -9.01 -39.39
C LYS A 305 -8.84 -7.79 -40.09
N ASN A 306 -8.49 -6.57 -39.63
CA ASN A 306 -9.00 -5.31 -40.16
C ASN A 306 -10.54 -5.27 -40.18
N ASP A 307 -11.16 -5.67 -39.07
CA ASP A 307 -12.60 -5.75 -38.94
C ASP A 307 -13.26 -4.37 -39.12
N ASN A 308 -14.03 -4.22 -40.20
CA ASN A 308 -14.59 -2.92 -40.57
C ASN A 308 -15.59 -2.38 -39.53
N GLN A 309 -16.30 -3.23 -38.80
CA GLN A 309 -17.31 -2.77 -37.85
C GLN A 309 -16.65 -2.22 -36.57
N ILE A 310 -15.66 -2.92 -36.00
CA ILE A 310 -14.85 -2.41 -34.88
C ILE A 310 -14.13 -1.11 -35.27
N GLN A 311 -13.55 -1.06 -36.47
CA GLN A 311 -12.88 0.15 -36.97
C GLN A 311 -13.87 1.33 -37.10
N ASN A 312 -15.07 1.10 -37.63
CA ASN A 312 -16.11 2.13 -37.75
C ASN A 312 -16.58 2.65 -36.39
N ILE A 313 -16.69 1.77 -35.39
CA ILE A 313 -17.03 2.13 -34.01
C ILE A 313 -15.95 3.06 -33.44
N ILE A 314 -14.68 2.66 -33.55
CA ILE A 314 -13.54 3.44 -33.08
C ILE A 314 -13.51 4.81 -33.77
N GLU A 315 -13.70 4.85 -35.09
CA GLU A 315 -13.79 6.10 -35.85
C GLU A 315 -14.91 7.01 -35.36
N LYS A 316 -16.10 6.45 -35.13
CA LYS A 316 -17.25 7.23 -34.69
C LYS A 316 -16.99 7.88 -33.32
N GLN A 317 -16.30 7.17 -32.44
CA GLN A 317 -16.01 7.66 -31.09
C GLN A 317 -14.90 8.70 -31.09
N LEU A 318 -13.81 8.43 -31.79
CA LEU A 318 -12.72 9.40 -31.95
C LEU A 318 -13.17 10.69 -32.65
N LYS A 319 -14.17 10.63 -33.54
CA LYS A 319 -14.77 11.85 -34.14
C LYS A 319 -15.48 12.74 -33.12
N ASN A 320 -15.98 12.17 -32.03
CA ASN A 320 -16.68 12.91 -30.98
C ASN A 320 -15.72 13.42 -29.89
N ILE A 321 -14.46 12.99 -29.91
CA ILE A 321 -13.43 13.33 -28.93
C ILE A 321 -12.59 14.51 -29.43
N LYS A 322 -12.33 15.48 -28.56
CA LYS A 322 -11.40 16.57 -28.84
C LYS A 322 -9.96 16.05 -28.65
N ASN A 323 -9.06 16.40 -29.56
CA ASN A 323 -7.64 16.02 -29.50
C ASN A 323 -7.40 14.50 -29.33
N PRO A 324 -7.79 13.64 -30.30
CA PRO A 324 -7.56 12.19 -30.24
C PRO A 324 -6.13 11.76 -29.85
N GLY A 325 -5.11 12.55 -30.20
CA GLY A 325 -3.71 12.30 -29.86
C GLY A 325 -3.34 12.43 -28.39
N GLU A 326 -4.26 12.84 -27.54
CA GLU A 326 -4.09 12.88 -26.08
C GLU A 326 -4.70 11.67 -25.38
N TYR A 327 -5.37 10.78 -26.13
CA TYR A 327 -6.05 9.60 -25.58
C TYR A 327 -5.20 8.35 -25.76
N GLU A 328 -5.15 7.55 -24.70
CA GLU A 328 -4.70 6.16 -24.73
C GLU A 328 -5.87 5.27 -25.13
N PHE A 329 -5.59 4.26 -25.94
CA PHE A 329 -6.59 3.34 -26.46
C PHE A 329 -6.40 1.95 -25.87
N LYS A 330 -7.50 1.34 -25.41
CA LYS A 330 -7.56 -0.04 -24.91
C LYS A 330 -8.52 -0.88 -25.73
N LEU A 331 -8.14 -2.10 -26.10
CA LEU A 331 -9.04 -3.07 -26.73
C LEU A 331 -8.72 -4.51 -26.29
N GLY A 332 -9.74 -5.22 -25.80
CA GLY A 332 -9.59 -6.62 -25.41
C GLY A 332 -10.88 -7.27 -24.96
N GLU A 333 -10.75 -8.41 -24.30
CA GLU A 333 -11.85 -9.06 -23.57
C GLU A 333 -12.24 -8.23 -22.35
N ASP A 334 -13.54 -8.22 -22.03
CA ASP A 334 -14.02 -7.68 -20.77
C ASP A 334 -13.64 -8.62 -19.61
N ALA A 335 -12.90 -8.06 -18.66
CA ALA A 335 -12.45 -8.69 -17.41
C ALA A 335 -13.53 -9.50 -16.67
N LEU A 336 -14.74 -8.94 -16.59
CA LEU A 336 -15.87 -9.49 -15.83
C LEU A 336 -16.79 -10.34 -16.70
N PHE A 337 -16.67 -10.19 -18.02
CA PHE A 337 -17.47 -10.89 -19.00
C PHE A 337 -16.59 -11.30 -20.19
N PRO A 338 -15.81 -12.40 -20.08
CA PRO A 338 -14.84 -12.77 -21.11
C PRO A 338 -15.43 -12.98 -22.51
N ASP A 339 -16.74 -13.20 -22.60
CA ASP A 339 -17.45 -13.27 -23.88
C ASP A 339 -17.73 -11.90 -24.54
N ASN A 340 -17.39 -10.80 -23.87
CA ASN A 340 -17.62 -9.45 -24.36
C ASN A 340 -16.31 -8.76 -24.75
N ILE A 341 -16.43 -7.80 -25.67
CA ILE A 341 -15.35 -6.96 -26.16
C ILE A 341 -15.41 -5.64 -25.42
N ALA A 342 -14.29 -5.17 -24.89
CA ALA A 342 -14.15 -3.86 -24.25
C ALA A 342 -13.27 -2.94 -25.12
N ILE A 343 -13.74 -1.72 -25.36
CA ILE A 343 -12.99 -0.64 -26.01
C ILE A 343 -12.92 0.54 -25.04
N GLY A 344 -11.71 0.96 -24.68
CA GLY A 344 -11.47 2.07 -23.77
C GLY A 344 -10.70 3.21 -24.43
N PHE A 345 -11.05 4.44 -24.09
CA PHE A 345 -10.29 5.66 -24.40
C PHE A 345 -10.06 6.42 -23.10
N SER A 346 -8.82 6.74 -22.75
CA SER A 346 -8.50 7.48 -21.51
C SER A 346 -7.55 8.63 -21.78
N SER A 347 -7.83 9.81 -21.23
CA SER A 347 -6.93 10.97 -21.29
C SER A 347 -6.87 11.68 -19.94
N GLU A 348 -5.68 11.72 -19.35
CA GLU A 348 -5.40 12.51 -18.15
C GLU A 348 -5.56 14.01 -18.41
N LYS A 349 -5.12 14.48 -19.59
CA LYS A 349 -5.18 15.89 -19.95
C LYS A 349 -6.62 16.40 -20.08
N GLU A 350 -7.49 15.58 -20.65
CA GLU A 350 -8.92 15.88 -20.79
C GLU A 350 -9.73 15.42 -19.56
N ASN A 351 -9.08 14.78 -18.56
CA ASN A 351 -9.71 14.20 -17.36
C ASN A 351 -10.94 13.33 -17.68
N GLN A 352 -10.83 12.49 -18.72
CA GLN A 352 -11.94 11.73 -19.26
C GLN A 352 -11.55 10.29 -19.58
N ILE A 353 -12.46 9.36 -19.29
CA ILE A 353 -12.41 7.97 -19.74
C ILE A 353 -13.73 7.64 -20.44
N ILE A 354 -13.67 6.92 -21.56
CA ILE A 354 -14.83 6.45 -22.32
C ILE A 354 -14.65 4.96 -22.55
N ASN A 355 -15.61 4.16 -22.08
CA ASN A 355 -15.63 2.71 -22.26
C ASN A 355 -16.86 2.29 -23.07
N LEU A 356 -16.65 1.37 -24.01
CA LEU A 356 -17.70 0.76 -24.81
C LEU A 356 -17.58 -0.74 -24.74
N PHE A 357 -18.72 -1.40 -24.55
CA PHE A 357 -18.77 -2.84 -24.43
C PHE A 357 -19.66 -3.44 -25.52
N PHE A 358 -19.21 -4.55 -26.09
CA PHE A 358 -19.90 -5.25 -27.17
C PHE A 358 -19.98 -6.74 -26.88
N ASP A 359 -20.96 -7.43 -27.44
CA ASP A 359 -20.93 -8.90 -27.50
C ASP A 359 -20.02 -9.38 -28.66
N LYS A 360 -19.82 -10.70 -28.77
CA LYS A 360 -19.05 -11.29 -29.90
C LYS A 360 -19.65 -11.03 -31.28
N THR A 361 -20.94 -10.68 -31.34
CA THR A 361 -21.61 -10.25 -32.59
C THR A 361 -21.46 -8.75 -32.86
N GLN A 362 -20.70 -8.06 -32.00
CA GLN A 362 -20.38 -6.63 -32.08
C GLN A 362 -21.60 -5.72 -31.91
N LYS A 363 -22.66 -6.20 -31.25
CA LYS A 363 -23.76 -5.37 -30.80
C LYS A 363 -23.33 -4.58 -29.56
N VAL A 364 -23.63 -3.28 -29.54
CA VAL A 364 -23.34 -2.41 -28.39
C VAL A 364 -24.17 -2.86 -27.19
N LEU A 365 -23.49 -3.18 -26.10
CA LEU A 365 -24.10 -3.57 -24.82
C LEU A 365 -24.17 -2.38 -23.86
N ASN A 366 -23.10 -1.59 -23.77
CA ASN A 366 -22.99 -0.49 -22.81
C ASN A 366 -22.04 0.60 -23.32
N HIS A 367 -22.32 1.84 -22.93
CA HIS A 367 -21.46 3.00 -23.11
C HIS A 367 -21.31 3.74 -21.79
N GLU A 368 -20.08 3.89 -21.32
CA GLU A 368 -19.74 4.52 -20.05
C GLU A 368 -18.76 5.68 -20.26
N GLU A 369 -19.04 6.81 -19.63
CA GLU A 369 -18.20 8.00 -19.63
C GLU A 369 -17.85 8.34 -18.18
N ILE A 370 -16.56 8.50 -17.88
CA ILE A 370 -16.05 8.93 -16.59
C ILE A 370 -15.37 10.28 -16.80
N SER A 371 -15.70 11.26 -15.96
CA SER A 371 -15.14 12.61 -16.05
C SER A 371 -14.83 13.15 -14.66
N SER A 372 -13.72 13.86 -14.52
CA SER A 372 -13.45 14.61 -13.28
C SER A 372 -14.39 15.81 -13.17
N VAL A 373 -14.85 16.09 -11.96
CA VAL A 373 -15.65 17.27 -11.62
C VAL A 373 -14.99 18.03 -10.45
N ILE A 374 -15.45 19.27 -10.21
CA ILE A 374 -14.86 20.17 -9.20
C ILE A 374 -14.73 19.49 -7.83
N GLY A 375 -13.56 19.66 -7.20
CA GLY A 375 -13.26 19.09 -5.88
C GLY A 375 -12.78 17.65 -5.92
N ASN A 376 -12.10 17.27 -7.01
CA ASN A 376 -11.52 15.95 -7.24
C ASN A 376 -12.51 14.79 -7.10
N LYS A 377 -13.72 14.99 -7.61
CA LYS A 377 -14.73 13.93 -7.69
C LYS A 377 -14.82 13.41 -9.12
N PHE A 378 -15.38 12.22 -9.28
CA PHE A 378 -15.62 11.64 -10.60
C PHE A 378 -17.12 11.48 -10.82
N LEU A 379 -17.56 11.82 -12.03
CA LEU A 379 -18.90 11.57 -12.53
C LEU A 379 -18.84 10.43 -13.53
N VAL A 380 -19.52 9.33 -13.22
CA VAL A 380 -19.69 8.18 -14.12
C VAL A 380 -21.09 8.23 -14.70
N LYS A 381 -21.20 8.21 -16.03
CA LYS A 381 -22.46 8.12 -16.77
C LYS A 381 -22.45 6.85 -17.60
N SER A 382 -23.41 5.96 -17.37
CA SER A 382 -23.48 4.66 -18.03
C SER A 382 -24.84 4.47 -18.69
N ASN A 383 -24.82 4.21 -20.00
CA ASN A 383 -25.98 3.82 -20.79
C ASN A 383 -25.89 2.33 -21.08
N ASP A 384 -26.72 1.54 -20.42
CA ASP A 384 -26.86 0.11 -20.64
C ASP A 384 -28.03 -0.17 -21.59
N PHE A 385 -27.67 -0.56 -22.81
CA PHE A 385 -28.61 -0.88 -23.88
C PHE A 385 -29.19 -2.29 -23.76
N THR A 386 -28.57 -3.16 -22.96
CA THR A 386 -29.03 -4.53 -22.72
C THR A 386 -30.24 -4.52 -21.79
N HIS A 387 -30.14 -3.71 -20.72
CA HIS A 387 -31.16 -3.65 -19.67
C HIS A 387 -32.01 -2.37 -19.70
N ASN A 388 -31.92 -1.56 -20.76
CA ASN A 388 -32.62 -0.26 -20.90
C ASN A 388 -32.46 0.63 -19.65
N THR A 389 -31.23 0.71 -19.16
CA THR A 389 -30.90 1.38 -17.90
C THR A 389 -29.92 2.51 -18.15
N TYR A 390 -30.13 3.63 -17.48
CA TYR A 390 -29.18 4.75 -17.42
C TYR A 390 -28.75 4.95 -15.98
N ILE A 391 -27.45 5.06 -15.74
CA ILE A 391 -26.87 5.28 -14.41
C ILE A 391 -26.01 6.53 -14.44
N GLU A 392 -26.17 7.35 -13.41
CA GLU A 392 -25.27 8.45 -13.08
C GLU A 392 -24.75 8.27 -11.65
N GLN A 393 -23.43 8.23 -11.48
CA GLN A 393 -22.77 8.07 -10.18
C GLN A 393 -21.82 9.22 -9.92
N LEU A 394 -21.82 9.71 -8.69
CA LEU A 394 -20.80 10.62 -8.18
C LEU A 394 -19.90 9.84 -7.22
N MET A 395 -18.59 9.87 -7.49
CA MET A 395 -17.56 9.20 -6.69
C MET A 395 -16.53 10.20 -6.17
N ASP A 396 -15.85 9.89 -5.08
CA ASP A 396 -14.69 10.66 -4.60
C ASP A 396 -13.37 10.20 -5.27
N GLU A 397 -12.26 10.83 -4.90
CA GLU A 397 -10.91 10.51 -5.40
C GLU A 397 -10.51 9.06 -5.22
N ALA A 398 -11.00 8.42 -4.15
CA ALA A 398 -10.70 7.03 -3.82
C ALA A 398 -11.60 6.04 -4.56
N GLY A 399 -12.48 6.52 -5.45
CA GLY A 399 -13.45 5.71 -6.18
C GLY A 399 -14.67 5.31 -5.35
N LYS A 400 -14.86 5.88 -4.17
CA LYS A 400 -15.99 5.55 -3.30
C LYS A 400 -17.25 6.26 -3.77
N LEU A 401 -18.36 5.52 -3.80
CA LEU A 401 -19.67 6.02 -4.21
C LEU A 401 -20.23 7.03 -3.20
N ILE A 402 -20.53 8.24 -3.66
CA ILE A 402 -21.21 9.29 -2.89
C ILE A 402 -22.73 9.23 -3.13
N SER A 403 -23.12 9.10 -4.40
CA SER A 403 -24.51 8.99 -4.81
C SER A 403 -24.66 8.31 -6.16
N GLU A 404 -25.79 7.65 -6.38
CA GLU A 404 -26.19 7.06 -7.65
C GLU A 404 -27.65 7.39 -7.98
N SER A 405 -27.91 7.68 -9.25
CA SER A 405 -29.24 7.72 -9.84
C SER A 405 -29.33 6.70 -10.97
N LYS A 406 -30.18 5.69 -10.80
CA LYS A 406 -30.42 4.63 -11.78
C LYS A 406 -31.83 4.74 -12.35
N VAL A 407 -31.95 5.06 -13.63
CA VAL A 407 -33.22 5.12 -14.36
C VAL A 407 -33.42 3.83 -15.13
N VAL A 408 -34.50 3.10 -14.84
CA VAL A 408 -34.87 1.87 -15.53
C VAL A 408 -36.05 2.13 -16.46
N LYS A 409 -35.92 1.74 -17.73
CA LYS A 409 -36.93 1.99 -18.77
C LYS A 409 -37.52 0.69 -19.33
N SER A 410 -38.72 0.78 -19.87
CA SER A 410 -39.35 -0.29 -20.64
C SER A 410 -38.65 -0.44 -22.00
N PRO A 411 -38.88 -1.55 -22.73
CA PRO A 411 -38.40 -1.69 -24.12
C PRO A 411 -38.89 -0.60 -25.08
N LYS A 412 -39.96 0.14 -24.71
CA LYS A 412 -40.48 1.29 -25.48
C LYS A 412 -39.82 2.63 -25.09
N GLY A 413 -38.91 2.63 -24.12
CA GLY A 413 -38.22 3.82 -23.62
C GLY A 413 -38.94 4.59 -22.51
N GLU A 414 -40.10 4.11 -22.04
CA GLU A 414 -40.85 4.73 -20.94
C GLU A 414 -40.16 4.43 -19.61
N ILE A 415 -40.07 5.42 -18.70
CA ILE A 415 -39.48 5.22 -17.38
C ILE A 415 -40.39 4.31 -16.54
N LEU A 416 -39.83 3.23 -16.00
CA LEU A 416 -40.51 2.33 -15.07
C LEU A 416 -40.34 2.81 -13.62
N TYR A 417 -39.11 3.17 -13.26
CA TYR A 417 -38.76 3.77 -11.97
C TYR A 417 -37.36 4.41 -12.04
N THR A 418 -37.04 5.21 -11.02
CA THR A 418 -35.69 5.71 -10.75
C THR A 418 -35.29 5.31 -9.34
N ASP A 419 -34.17 4.61 -9.21
CA ASP A 419 -33.55 4.33 -7.91
C ASP A 419 -32.57 5.46 -7.59
N SER A 420 -32.66 6.02 -6.39
CA SER A 420 -31.74 7.02 -5.85
C SER A 420 -31.04 6.45 -4.62
N LEU A 421 -29.73 6.31 -4.71
CA LEU A 421 -28.87 5.83 -3.64
C LEU A 421 -27.98 6.98 -3.18
N VAL A 422 -27.95 7.22 -1.87
CA VAL A 422 -27.11 8.24 -1.26
C VAL A 422 -26.53 7.74 0.05
N GLN A 423 -25.35 8.22 0.41
CA GLN A 423 -24.80 7.92 1.73
C GLN A 423 -25.73 8.43 2.84
N SER A 424 -25.95 7.58 3.83
CA SER A 424 -26.81 7.89 4.98
C SER A 424 -26.06 8.74 6.03
N ALA A 425 -26.82 9.29 6.98
CA ALA A 425 -26.26 9.97 8.15
C ALA A 425 -25.60 9.00 9.15
N VAL A 426 -25.91 7.71 9.04
CA VAL A 426 -25.25 6.63 9.78
C VAL A 426 -24.10 6.11 8.95
N GLU A 427 -22.89 6.11 9.53
CA GLU A 427 -21.68 5.66 8.86
C GLU A 427 -21.80 4.20 8.36
N GLY A 428 -21.21 3.90 7.20
CA GLY A 428 -21.30 2.56 6.61
C GLY A 428 -22.65 2.19 5.98
N GLN A 429 -23.65 3.08 6.00
CA GLN A 429 -24.98 2.82 5.46
C GLN A 429 -25.33 3.71 4.28
N ASN A 430 -26.10 3.16 3.34
CA ASN A 430 -26.69 3.88 2.21
C ASN A 430 -28.22 3.87 2.31
N ASP A 431 -28.82 5.03 2.07
CA ASP A 431 -30.25 5.14 1.85
C ASP A 431 -30.56 4.82 0.38
N LEU A 432 -31.63 4.06 0.13
CA LEU A 432 -32.07 3.67 -1.21
C LEU A 432 -33.57 3.92 -1.35
N TYR A 433 -33.93 4.75 -2.33
CA TYR A 433 -35.30 5.13 -2.63
C TYR A 433 -35.64 4.73 -4.07
N ARG A 434 -36.78 4.07 -4.27
CA ARG A 434 -37.35 3.80 -5.60
C ARG A 434 -38.51 4.75 -5.87
N ILE A 435 -38.37 5.55 -6.92
CA ILE A 435 -39.30 6.60 -7.31
C ILE A 435 -40.02 6.17 -8.58
N PHE A 436 -41.34 6.04 -8.52
CA PHE A 436 -42.17 5.67 -9.66
C PHE A 436 -42.64 6.92 -10.44
N PRO A 437 -43.00 6.80 -11.74
CA PRO A 437 -43.45 7.93 -12.55
C PRO A 437 -44.67 8.68 -11.99
N ASN A 438 -45.50 8.02 -11.18
CA ASN A 438 -46.65 8.63 -10.51
C ASN A 438 -46.28 9.40 -9.23
N GLY A 439 -44.99 9.55 -8.92
CA GLY A 439 -44.49 10.22 -7.72
C GLY A 439 -44.50 9.36 -6.45
N LYS A 440 -44.96 8.10 -6.51
CA LYS A 440 -44.87 7.18 -5.37
C LYS A 440 -43.40 6.89 -5.09
N VAL A 441 -43.01 7.02 -3.82
CA VAL A 441 -41.67 6.67 -3.34
C VAL A 441 -41.75 5.42 -2.46
N GLN A 442 -40.96 4.41 -2.78
CA GLN A 442 -40.74 3.24 -1.95
C GLN A 442 -39.36 3.35 -1.31
N VAL A 443 -39.29 3.25 0.02
CA VAL A 443 -38.03 3.25 0.77
C VAL A 443 -37.53 1.82 0.88
N LEU A 444 -36.41 1.52 0.25
CA LEU A 444 -35.80 0.18 0.24
C LEU A 444 -34.70 0.04 1.30
N SER A 445 -33.97 1.11 1.60
CA SER A 445 -32.99 1.18 2.68
C SER A 445 -33.03 2.58 3.30
N LYS A 446 -32.99 2.64 4.63
CA LYS A 446 -32.88 3.90 5.37
C LYS A 446 -32.16 3.70 6.69
N ALA A 447 -31.17 4.54 6.94
CA ALA A 447 -30.53 4.63 8.24
C ALA A 447 -30.63 6.06 8.81
N PHE A 448 -30.82 6.19 10.12
CA PHE A 448 -30.93 7.49 10.77
C PHE A 448 -30.66 7.40 12.27
N LYS A 449 -30.37 8.54 12.89
CA LYS A 449 -30.42 8.73 14.33
C LYS A 449 -31.75 9.36 14.70
N ASP A 450 -32.52 8.72 15.57
CA ASP A 450 -33.77 9.27 16.08
C ASP A 450 -33.47 10.52 16.92
N PRO A 451 -34.02 11.68 16.57
CA PRO A 451 -33.70 12.93 17.25
C PRO A 451 -34.29 13.02 18.67
N GLN A 452 -35.31 12.23 19.00
CA GLN A 452 -35.95 12.23 20.32
C GLN A 452 -35.25 11.28 21.28
N THR A 453 -34.91 10.09 20.82
CA THR A 453 -34.34 9.03 21.67
C THR A 453 -32.81 8.92 21.55
N GLY A 454 -32.21 9.51 20.51
CA GLY A 454 -30.79 9.37 20.20
C GLY A 454 -30.41 8.00 19.61
N GLU A 455 -31.40 7.13 19.38
CA GLU A 455 -31.21 5.76 18.90
C GLU A 455 -30.77 5.74 17.44
N THR A 456 -29.84 4.87 17.08
CA THR A 456 -29.51 4.62 15.68
C THR A 456 -30.41 3.52 15.16
N VAL A 457 -31.08 3.77 14.04
CA VAL A 457 -32.02 2.83 13.40
C VAL A 457 -31.62 2.61 11.95
N ILE A 458 -31.52 1.34 11.54
CA ILE A 458 -31.29 0.93 10.16
C ILE A 458 -32.44 0.01 9.76
N LYS A 459 -33.06 0.27 8.61
CA LYS A 459 -34.16 -0.55 8.06
C LYS A 459 -33.91 -0.81 6.59
N LYS A 460 -34.04 -2.07 6.16
CA LYS A 460 -33.98 -2.45 4.75
C LYS A 460 -35.13 -3.38 4.41
N SER A 461 -35.78 -3.13 3.29
CA SER A 461 -36.83 -3.95 2.68
C SER A 461 -36.45 -4.13 1.21
N LEU A 462 -35.70 -5.18 0.93
CA LEU A 462 -35.05 -5.45 -0.35
C LEU A 462 -35.74 -6.60 -1.05
N GLU A 463 -35.74 -6.57 -2.38
CA GLU A 463 -36.28 -7.65 -3.21
C GLU A 463 -35.29 -7.93 -4.36
N SER A 464 -34.96 -9.20 -4.52
CA SER A 464 -34.07 -9.71 -5.57
C SER A 464 -34.81 -9.94 -6.89
N VAL A 465 -34.06 -10.32 -7.93
CA VAL A 465 -34.55 -10.61 -9.28
C VAL A 465 -35.60 -11.73 -9.30
N ASN A 466 -35.39 -12.78 -8.51
CA ASN A 466 -36.25 -13.96 -8.33
C ASN A 466 -37.38 -13.76 -7.31
N LYS A 467 -37.60 -12.53 -6.81
CA LYS A 467 -38.65 -12.18 -5.83
C LYS A 467 -38.42 -12.70 -4.42
N THR A 468 -37.20 -13.11 -4.08
CA THR A 468 -36.77 -13.34 -2.70
C THR A 468 -36.66 -12.00 -2.00
N LYS A 469 -37.16 -11.91 -0.76
CA LYS A 469 -37.25 -10.67 0.01
C LYS A 469 -36.34 -10.73 1.21
N THR A 470 -35.62 -9.65 1.46
CA THR A 470 -34.76 -9.46 2.63
C THR A 470 -35.30 -8.29 3.44
N GLU A 471 -35.72 -8.57 4.67
CA GLU A 471 -36.06 -7.55 5.66
C GLU A 471 -34.96 -7.51 6.72
N TYR A 472 -34.36 -6.34 6.92
CA TYR A 472 -33.34 -6.11 7.94
C TYR A 472 -33.75 -4.93 8.83
N MET A 473 -33.58 -5.11 10.13
CA MET A 473 -33.69 -4.02 11.10
C MET A 473 -32.54 -4.10 12.08
N TYR A 474 -31.93 -2.96 12.36
CA TYR A 474 -31.02 -2.77 13.48
C TYR A 474 -31.43 -1.53 14.27
N ARG A 475 -31.34 -1.64 15.59
CA ARG A 475 -31.56 -0.54 16.52
C ARG A 475 -30.52 -0.58 17.61
N SER A 476 -29.75 0.50 17.78
CA SER A 476 -28.92 0.69 18.97
C SER A 476 -29.45 1.82 19.85
N LEU A 477 -29.38 1.59 21.15
CA LEU A 477 -29.74 2.52 22.20
C LEU A 477 -28.52 3.35 22.60
N SER A 478 -28.77 4.45 23.31
CA SER A 478 -27.71 5.35 23.79
C SER A 478 -26.76 4.71 24.81
N ASP A 479 -27.18 3.63 25.47
CA ASP A 479 -26.38 2.89 26.46
C ASP A 479 -25.42 1.86 25.83
N GLY A 480 -25.44 1.71 24.49
CA GLY A 480 -24.64 0.72 23.76
C GLY A 480 -25.35 -0.61 23.51
N SER A 481 -26.52 -0.84 24.11
CA SER A 481 -27.35 -2.01 23.82
C SER A 481 -27.90 -1.94 22.40
N TRP A 482 -28.03 -3.08 21.72
CA TRP A 482 -28.58 -3.14 20.37
C TRP A 482 -29.39 -4.41 20.11
N LYS A 483 -30.24 -4.35 19.09
CA LYS A 483 -31.01 -5.46 18.54
C LYS A 483 -30.92 -5.45 17.02
N SER A 484 -30.77 -6.62 16.43
CA SER A 484 -30.89 -6.82 14.98
C SER A 484 -31.86 -7.96 14.64
N THR A 485 -32.49 -7.84 13.48
CA THR A 485 -33.30 -8.91 12.88
C THR A 485 -32.99 -9.00 11.39
N HIS A 486 -32.69 -10.21 10.91
CA HIS A 486 -32.57 -10.54 9.48
C HIS A 486 -33.59 -11.60 9.13
N ASN A 487 -34.53 -11.27 8.26
CA ASN A 487 -35.52 -12.19 7.75
C ASN A 487 -35.43 -12.27 6.22
N ILE A 488 -35.30 -13.48 5.69
CA ILE A 488 -35.27 -13.75 4.26
C ILE A 488 -36.35 -14.77 3.93
N VAL A 489 -37.22 -14.41 2.97
CA VAL A 489 -38.28 -15.30 2.47
C VAL A 489 -38.20 -15.43 0.95
N ASP A 490 -38.47 -16.62 0.43
CA ASP A 490 -38.53 -16.83 -1.02
C ASP A 490 -39.76 -16.17 -1.67
N LYS A 491 -39.87 -16.30 -2.99
CA LYS A 491 -40.98 -15.78 -3.79
C LYS A 491 -42.36 -16.28 -3.37
N ASP A 492 -42.45 -17.46 -2.75
CA ASP A 492 -43.68 -18.11 -2.32
C ASP A 492 -43.98 -17.82 -0.82
N GLY A 493 -43.09 -17.07 -0.15
CA GLY A 493 -43.21 -16.71 1.25
C GLY A 493 -42.63 -17.74 2.22
N LYS A 494 -41.90 -18.75 1.74
CA LYS A 494 -41.20 -19.72 2.59
C LYS A 494 -40.01 -19.04 3.27
N GLU A 495 -39.91 -19.21 4.59
CA GLU A 495 -38.77 -18.72 5.36
C GLU A 495 -37.48 -19.44 4.94
N LEU A 496 -36.47 -18.65 4.56
CA LEU A 496 -35.13 -19.10 4.25
C LEU A 496 -34.15 -18.75 5.38
N LEU A 497 -34.37 -17.63 6.08
CA LEU A 497 -33.56 -17.19 7.22
C LEU A 497 -34.41 -16.35 8.18
N ASN A 498 -34.25 -16.54 9.49
CA ASN A 498 -34.88 -15.70 10.50
C ASN A 498 -34.00 -15.63 11.75
N ILE A 499 -33.04 -14.71 11.72
CA ILE A 499 -32.10 -14.46 12.82
C ILE A 499 -32.56 -13.22 13.58
N GLU A 500 -32.68 -13.35 14.90
CA GLU A 500 -32.80 -12.22 15.81
C GLU A 500 -31.63 -12.23 16.79
N ARG A 501 -30.88 -11.12 16.88
CA ARG A 501 -29.81 -10.96 17.87
C ARG A 501 -30.09 -9.79 18.78
N THR A 502 -29.69 -9.92 20.04
CA THR A 502 -29.65 -8.81 20.98
C THR A 502 -28.32 -8.77 21.71
N TYR A 503 -27.89 -7.57 22.05
CA TYR A 503 -26.76 -7.33 22.94
C TYR A 503 -27.19 -6.27 23.94
N LYS A 504 -27.14 -6.60 25.22
CA LYS A 504 -27.60 -5.75 26.30
C LYS A 504 -26.43 -5.42 27.21
N MET A 505 -26.17 -4.13 27.34
CA MET A 505 -25.27 -3.57 28.35
C MET A 505 -25.99 -3.62 29.70
N ILE A 506 -25.45 -4.35 30.68
CA ILE A 506 -25.97 -4.33 32.06
C ILE A 506 -25.23 -3.26 32.85
N ASP A 507 -23.90 -3.25 32.73
CA ASP A 507 -23.00 -2.20 33.20
C ASP A 507 -21.70 -2.24 32.36
N GLU A 508 -20.68 -1.49 32.76
CA GLU A 508 -19.38 -1.41 32.06
C GLU A 508 -18.60 -2.73 31.98
N ASN A 509 -18.93 -3.73 32.81
CA ASN A 509 -18.23 -5.01 32.88
C ASN A 509 -19.14 -6.22 32.64
N HIS A 510 -20.45 -6.05 32.58
CA HIS A 510 -21.42 -7.13 32.40
C HIS A 510 -22.31 -6.92 31.19
N PHE A 511 -22.38 -7.93 30.34
CA PHE A 511 -23.14 -7.89 29.08
C PHE A 511 -23.93 -9.18 28.89
N VAL A 512 -25.04 -9.10 28.17
CA VAL A 512 -25.82 -10.27 27.75
C VAL A 512 -26.04 -10.21 26.25
N SER A 513 -25.59 -11.25 25.55
CA SER A 513 -25.85 -11.44 24.13
C SER A 513 -26.84 -12.59 23.94
N THR A 514 -27.79 -12.44 23.03
CA THR A 514 -28.69 -13.52 22.63
C THR A 514 -28.74 -13.66 21.12
N ILE A 515 -28.92 -14.90 20.67
CA ILE A 515 -29.23 -15.24 19.29
C ILE A 515 -30.43 -16.17 19.29
N LYS A 516 -31.47 -15.78 18.56
CA LYS A 516 -32.60 -16.64 18.25
C LYS A 516 -32.48 -17.01 16.79
N ASP A 517 -32.13 -18.26 16.56
CA ASP A 517 -32.11 -18.87 15.24
C ASP A 517 -32.61 -20.33 15.33
N HIS A 518 -33.05 -20.87 14.19
CA HIS A 518 -33.52 -22.25 14.06
C HIS A 518 -32.38 -23.28 14.03
N ALA A 519 -31.11 -22.88 13.84
CA ALA A 519 -29.98 -23.80 13.63
C ALA A 519 -28.95 -23.86 14.77
N CYS A 520 -29.00 -22.97 15.77
CA CYS A 520 -28.01 -22.97 16.86
C CYS A 520 -27.83 -24.37 17.47
N GLU A 521 -26.58 -24.80 17.61
CA GLU A 521 -26.29 -26.11 18.20
C GLU A 521 -26.96 -26.23 19.57
N PRO A 522 -27.78 -27.28 19.81
CA PRO A 522 -28.63 -27.38 21.00
C PRO A 522 -27.82 -27.42 22.31
N TYR A 523 -26.52 -27.69 22.23
CA TYR A 523 -25.62 -27.75 23.37
C TYR A 523 -25.06 -26.39 23.78
N ILE A 524 -24.98 -25.39 22.90
CA ILE A 524 -24.41 -24.07 23.23
C ILE A 524 -25.48 -23.16 23.87
N GLY A 525 -26.73 -23.26 23.41
CA GLY A 525 -27.84 -22.43 23.87
C GLY A 525 -27.82 -21.00 23.27
N ASN A 526 -28.88 -20.24 23.56
CA ASN A 526 -29.21 -19.00 22.84
C ASN A 526 -28.88 -17.71 23.63
N GLU A 527 -28.32 -17.84 24.83
CA GLU A 527 -28.00 -16.73 25.73
C GLU A 527 -26.56 -16.87 26.23
N PHE A 528 -25.81 -15.79 26.14
CA PHE A 528 -24.40 -15.68 26.52
C PHE A 528 -24.24 -14.55 27.52
N LYS A 529 -23.78 -14.87 28.73
CA LYS A 529 -23.46 -13.88 29.77
C LYS A 529 -21.97 -13.60 29.75
N ILE A 530 -21.61 -12.36 29.46
CA ILE A 530 -20.23 -11.93 29.29
C ILE A 530 -19.84 -11.10 30.51
N THR A 531 -18.69 -11.39 31.11
CA THR A 531 -18.14 -10.65 32.26
C THR A 531 -16.69 -10.28 31.99
N LEU A 532 -16.38 -8.98 32.04
CA LEU A 532 -15.04 -8.45 31.92
C LEU A 532 -14.37 -8.36 33.30
N ASN A 533 -13.26 -9.07 33.46
CA ASN A 533 -12.45 -9.08 34.68
C ASN A 533 -11.01 -8.69 34.34
N GLY A 534 -10.76 -7.38 34.23
CA GLY A 534 -9.44 -6.86 33.84
C GLY A 534 -9.08 -7.25 32.40
N ASP A 535 -8.17 -8.21 32.24
CA ASP A 535 -7.70 -8.70 30.93
C ASP A 535 -8.34 -10.03 30.51
N GLU A 536 -9.35 -10.50 31.23
CA GLU A 536 -10.07 -11.73 30.92
C GLU A 536 -11.55 -11.44 30.61
N LEU A 537 -12.07 -12.04 29.54
CA LEU A 537 -13.51 -12.15 29.30
C LEU A 537 -13.99 -13.55 29.66
N LEU A 538 -14.96 -13.63 30.57
CA LEU A 538 -15.68 -14.85 30.87
C LEU A 538 -17.01 -14.86 30.12
N VAL A 539 -17.20 -15.82 29.23
CA VAL A 539 -18.47 -16.04 28.51
C VAL A 539 -19.13 -17.30 29.06
N LYS A 540 -20.30 -17.18 29.68
CA LYS A 540 -21.12 -18.31 30.16
C LYS A 540 -22.29 -18.56 29.23
N TYR A 541 -22.52 -19.81 28.86
CA TYR A 541 -23.59 -20.26 27.98
C TYR A 541 -24.11 -21.63 28.45
N ALA A 542 -25.16 -22.17 27.83
CA ALA A 542 -25.80 -23.40 28.32
C ALA A 542 -24.85 -24.61 28.33
N GLY A 543 -23.97 -24.67 27.33
CA GLY A 543 -22.98 -25.73 27.15
C GLY A 543 -21.73 -25.63 28.02
N GLY A 544 -21.52 -24.51 28.73
CA GLY A 544 -20.33 -24.33 29.56
C GLY A 544 -19.90 -22.87 29.72
N ASN A 545 -18.58 -22.69 29.78
CA ASN A 545 -17.97 -21.37 29.82
C ASN A 545 -16.66 -21.35 29.04
N SER A 546 -16.35 -20.18 28.49
CA SER A 546 -15.07 -19.88 27.85
C SER A 546 -14.41 -18.71 28.57
N ILE A 547 -13.09 -18.82 28.79
CA ILE A 547 -12.26 -17.75 29.34
C ILE A 547 -11.32 -17.28 28.23
N ILE A 548 -11.45 -16.02 27.85
CA ILE A 548 -10.69 -15.40 26.78
C ILE A 548 -9.65 -14.48 27.40
N ASP A 549 -8.38 -14.77 27.16
CA ASP A 549 -7.25 -13.95 27.60
C ASP A 549 -7.01 -12.83 26.57
N LEU A 550 -7.43 -11.61 26.91
CA LEU A 550 -7.32 -10.44 26.02
C LEU A 550 -5.86 -10.06 25.73
N LYS A 551 -4.90 -10.41 26.60
CA LYS A 551 -3.48 -10.17 26.32
C LYS A 551 -2.94 -11.11 25.25
N LYS A 552 -3.46 -12.34 25.19
CA LYS A 552 -3.11 -13.28 24.12
C LYS A 552 -3.82 -12.94 22.83
N LEU A 553 -5.10 -12.58 22.93
CA LEU A 553 -5.91 -12.22 21.77
C LEU A 553 -5.44 -10.91 21.15
N ILE A 554 -5.03 -9.93 21.95
CA ILE A 554 -4.56 -8.60 21.51
C ILE A 554 -3.16 -8.34 22.09
N PRO A 555 -2.10 -8.96 21.55
CA PRO A 555 -0.74 -8.81 22.09
C PRO A 555 -0.23 -7.38 22.09
N SER A 556 -0.76 -6.52 21.20
CA SER A 556 -0.41 -5.10 21.13
C SER A 556 -0.92 -4.30 22.33
N GLY A 557 -1.95 -4.79 23.03
CA GLY A 557 -2.63 -4.04 24.10
C GLY A 557 -3.41 -2.81 23.61
N ASP A 558 -3.76 -2.75 22.32
CA ASP A 558 -4.50 -1.63 21.74
C ASP A 558 -5.89 -1.48 22.38
N LYS A 559 -6.19 -0.27 22.87
CA LYS A 559 -7.43 0.00 23.61
C LYS A 559 -8.68 -0.01 22.72
N ASN A 560 -8.57 0.43 21.46
CA ASN A 560 -9.70 0.48 20.55
C ASN A 560 -10.04 -0.92 20.04
N LEU A 561 -9.03 -1.75 19.72
CA LEU A 561 -9.25 -3.16 19.43
C LEU A 561 -9.87 -3.90 20.61
N ARG A 562 -9.39 -3.61 21.84
CA ARG A 562 -9.99 -4.16 23.05
C ARG A 562 -11.46 -3.78 23.17
N ASP A 563 -11.78 -2.49 23.00
CA ASP A 563 -13.17 -2.01 23.07
C ASP A 563 -14.06 -2.61 21.97
N MET A 564 -13.54 -2.79 20.76
CA MET A 564 -14.24 -3.43 19.66
C MET A 564 -14.56 -4.90 19.96
N ILE A 565 -13.59 -5.64 20.52
CA ILE A 565 -13.72 -7.07 20.82
C ILE A 565 -14.67 -7.32 21.99
N ILE A 566 -14.57 -6.58 23.11
CA ILE A 566 -15.46 -6.82 24.28
C ILE A 566 -16.95 -6.66 23.95
N HIS A 567 -17.27 -5.90 22.91
CA HIS A 567 -18.64 -5.61 22.47
C HIS A 567 -19.10 -6.47 21.27
N LEU A 568 -18.37 -7.54 20.94
CA LEU A 568 -18.85 -8.56 20.00
C LEU A 568 -19.95 -9.44 20.63
N PRO A 569 -20.82 -10.06 19.80
CA PRO A 569 -21.74 -11.08 20.26
C PRO A 569 -21.03 -12.22 21.00
N GLY A 570 -21.70 -12.79 22.01
CA GLY A 570 -21.09 -13.79 22.90
C GLY A 570 -20.70 -15.09 22.20
N ASP A 571 -21.46 -15.51 21.21
CA ASP A 571 -21.14 -16.65 20.35
C ASP A 571 -19.88 -16.39 19.52
N GLU A 572 -19.73 -15.20 18.94
CA GLU A 572 -18.53 -14.81 18.20
C GLU A 572 -17.31 -14.68 19.10
N LEU A 573 -17.49 -14.21 20.35
CA LEU A 573 -16.42 -14.18 21.36
C LEU A 573 -15.88 -15.58 21.67
N VAL A 574 -16.76 -16.57 21.82
CA VAL A 574 -16.34 -17.96 22.05
C VAL A 574 -15.50 -18.44 20.87
N LYS A 575 -15.98 -18.24 19.64
CA LYS A 575 -15.30 -18.71 18.43
C LYS A 575 -13.97 -17.98 18.15
N ILE A 576 -13.90 -16.66 18.30
CA ILE A 576 -12.68 -15.89 18.00
C ILE A 576 -11.51 -16.26 18.92
N SER A 577 -11.82 -16.67 20.16
CA SER A 577 -10.83 -17.06 21.17
C SER A 577 -10.08 -18.36 20.84
N GLU A 578 -10.66 -19.20 19.99
CA GLU A 578 -10.11 -20.52 19.64
C GLU A 578 -9.12 -20.45 18.48
N TYR A 579 -9.19 -19.43 17.63
CA TYR A 579 -8.59 -19.50 16.29
C TYR A 579 -7.78 -18.29 15.83
N SER A 580 -7.64 -17.21 16.61
CA SER A 580 -6.96 -16.01 16.10
C SER A 580 -6.24 -15.16 17.15
N THR A 581 -5.15 -14.51 16.72
CA THR A 581 -4.62 -13.31 17.38
C THR A 581 -4.97 -12.09 16.54
N VAL A 582 -5.34 -10.99 17.19
CA VAL A 582 -5.72 -9.72 16.56
C VAL A 582 -4.66 -8.68 16.91
N GLN A 583 -4.07 -8.07 15.89
CA GLN A 583 -3.01 -7.07 16.09
C GLN A 583 -3.17 -5.89 15.15
N THR A 584 -2.79 -4.70 15.62
CA THR A 584 -2.55 -3.56 14.75
C THR A 584 -1.20 -3.70 14.06
N ILE A 585 -1.10 -3.18 12.84
CA ILE A 585 0.17 -3.04 12.15
C ILE A 585 0.49 -1.56 11.98
N GLU A 586 1.55 -1.11 12.62
CA GLU A 586 2.22 0.14 12.27
C GLU A 586 3.24 -0.17 11.16
N ARG A 587 2.90 0.10 9.89
CA ARG A 587 3.92 0.22 8.83
C ARG A 587 4.37 1.66 8.69
N ASN A 588 5.66 1.85 8.40
CA ASN A 588 6.32 3.15 8.26
C ASN A 588 5.60 4.04 7.23
N LEU A 589 5.64 5.35 7.46
CA LEU A 589 4.90 6.36 6.68
C LEU A 589 5.23 6.43 5.16
N ALA A 590 6.22 5.68 4.68
CA ALA A 590 6.58 5.62 3.27
C ALA A 590 5.68 4.68 2.43
N ASP A 591 4.99 3.72 3.07
CA ASP A 591 4.05 2.79 2.40
C ASP A 591 2.60 3.33 2.36
N ILE A 592 2.36 4.58 2.79
CA ILE A 592 1.02 5.16 3.05
C ILE A 592 0.15 5.31 1.81
N ASN A 593 0.69 5.15 0.60
CA ASN A 593 -0.16 5.08 -0.58
C ASN A 593 -0.99 3.77 -0.63
N ASN A 594 -0.70 2.78 0.22
CA ASN A 594 -1.50 1.56 0.41
C ASN A 594 -2.23 1.54 1.77
N ALA A 595 -2.98 2.60 2.10
CA ALA A 595 -3.75 2.76 3.35
C ALA A 595 -4.94 1.77 3.55
N GLN A 596 -4.92 0.59 2.92
CA GLN A 596 -6.00 -0.41 2.95
C GLN A 596 -5.48 -1.85 3.13
N LEU A 597 -4.30 -2.05 3.72
CA LEU A 597 -3.84 -3.41 4.00
C LEU A 597 -4.50 -3.95 5.26
N ILE A 598 -5.51 -4.79 5.05
CA ILE A 598 -6.07 -5.72 6.03
C ILE A 598 -5.83 -7.11 5.46
N GLU A 599 -5.14 -7.96 6.20
CA GLU A 599 -4.88 -9.33 5.74
C GLU A 599 -5.11 -10.32 6.87
N PHE A 600 -5.93 -11.32 6.57
CA PHE A 600 -5.97 -12.55 7.34
C PHE A 600 -4.83 -13.49 6.91
N PHE A 601 -3.70 -13.43 7.61
CA PHE A 601 -2.52 -14.24 7.32
C PHE A 601 -2.10 -15.07 8.55
N ASP A 602 -1.80 -16.36 8.35
CA ASP A 602 -1.32 -17.27 9.41
C ASP A 602 -2.15 -17.27 10.72
N ALA A 603 -3.48 -17.29 10.61
CA ALA A 603 -4.39 -17.24 11.76
C ALA A 603 -4.28 -15.94 12.59
N LYS A 604 -3.91 -14.83 11.95
CA LYS A 604 -3.87 -13.49 12.54
C LYS A 604 -4.71 -12.52 11.74
N ILE A 605 -5.46 -11.68 12.44
CA ILE A 605 -6.15 -10.53 11.85
C ILE A 605 -5.28 -9.30 12.07
N GLN A 606 -4.91 -8.64 10.97
CA GLN A 606 -4.02 -7.48 10.97
C GLN A 606 -4.77 -6.23 10.54
N PHE A 607 -4.79 -5.20 11.38
CA PHE A 607 -5.49 -3.94 11.11
C PHE A 607 -4.55 -2.78 10.79
N GLY A 608 -4.89 -2.03 9.75
CA GLY A 608 -4.44 -0.64 9.61
C GLY A 608 -5.06 0.25 10.69
N ASN A 609 -4.29 1.25 11.14
CA ASN A 609 -4.70 2.16 12.23
C ASN A 609 -6.00 2.94 11.93
N ASN A 610 -6.35 3.13 10.66
CA ASN A 610 -7.56 3.80 10.20
C ASN A 610 -8.85 2.96 10.34
N LEU A 611 -8.73 1.67 10.65
CA LEU A 611 -9.83 0.70 10.63
C LEU A 611 -10.13 0.11 12.01
N ILE A 612 -9.41 0.55 13.05
CA ILE A 612 -9.49 0.02 14.42
C ILE A 612 -10.83 0.30 15.13
N ASN A 613 -11.73 1.05 14.48
CA ASN A 613 -13.08 1.36 14.96
C ASN A 613 -14.18 0.69 14.11
N ASN A 614 -13.83 -0.09 13.09
CA ASN A 614 -14.79 -0.73 12.18
C ASN A 614 -15.04 -2.19 12.58
N ARG A 615 -16.10 -2.42 13.35
CA ARG A 615 -16.44 -3.74 13.86
C ARG A 615 -16.87 -4.68 12.75
N SER A 616 -17.53 -4.16 11.70
CA SER A 616 -17.91 -4.99 10.55
C SER A 616 -16.68 -5.50 9.79
N VAL A 617 -15.59 -4.73 9.74
CA VAL A 617 -14.33 -5.14 9.13
C VAL A 617 -13.68 -6.26 9.94
N LEU A 618 -13.65 -6.17 11.28
CA LEU A 618 -13.16 -7.27 12.12
C LEU A 618 -13.90 -8.57 11.88
N LEU A 619 -15.24 -8.50 11.85
CA LEU A 619 -16.06 -9.68 11.64
C LEU A 619 -15.91 -10.21 10.21
N HIS A 620 -15.69 -9.34 9.21
CA HIS A 620 -15.42 -9.75 7.83
C HIS A 620 -14.13 -10.55 7.75
N GLU A 621 -13.01 -10.01 8.26
CA GLU A 621 -11.72 -10.71 8.22
C GLU A 621 -11.74 -12.00 9.02
N TYR A 622 -12.44 -12.00 10.16
CA TYR A 622 -12.66 -13.22 10.92
C TYR A 622 -13.46 -14.25 10.10
N GLY A 623 -14.40 -13.79 9.27
CA GLY A 623 -15.17 -14.64 8.37
C GLY A 623 -14.32 -15.42 7.35
N HIS A 624 -13.13 -14.93 6.99
CA HIS A 624 -12.18 -15.71 6.19
C HIS A 624 -11.69 -16.99 6.88
N ASN A 625 -11.78 -17.11 8.22
CA ASN A 625 -11.54 -18.38 8.90
C ASN A 625 -12.58 -19.44 8.54
N TYR A 626 -13.85 -19.07 8.48
CA TYR A 626 -14.91 -19.98 8.05
C TYR A 626 -14.75 -20.34 6.58
N ALA A 627 -14.33 -19.37 5.76
CA ALA A 627 -13.97 -19.64 4.38
C ALA A 627 -12.83 -20.67 4.26
N LYS A 628 -11.84 -20.72 5.16
CA LYS A 628 -10.82 -21.81 5.15
C LYS A 628 -11.38 -23.21 5.42
N GLN A 629 -12.54 -23.29 6.07
CA GLN A 629 -13.29 -24.54 6.29
C GLN A 629 -14.23 -24.87 5.11
N TRP A 630 -13.99 -24.20 3.97
CA TRP A 630 -14.80 -24.19 2.74
C TRP A 630 -15.40 -25.52 2.34
N SER A 631 -14.62 -26.60 2.43
CA SER A 631 -14.96 -27.90 1.86
C SER A 631 -16.32 -28.41 2.31
N ASN A 632 -16.77 -28.03 3.51
CA ASN A 632 -18.05 -28.48 4.08
C ASN A 632 -19.23 -27.57 3.72
N ILE A 633 -18.98 -26.29 3.38
CA ILE A 633 -20.01 -25.27 3.08
C ILE A 633 -20.25 -25.16 1.57
N ALA A 634 -19.24 -25.44 0.74
CA ALA A 634 -19.26 -25.21 -0.69
C ALA A 634 -20.35 -26.00 -1.44
N GLU A 635 -20.58 -27.27 -1.05
CA GLU A 635 -21.49 -28.16 -1.79
C GLU A 635 -22.94 -27.66 -1.83
N SER A 636 -23.43 -27.03 -0.75
CA SER A 636 -24.79 -26.49 -0.70
C SER A 636 -24.88 -25.05 -1.23
N VAL A 637 -23.85 -24.24 -1.02
CA VAL A 637 -23.87 -22.79 -1.32
C VAL A 637 -23.53 -22.50 -2.78
N GLU A 638 -22.53 -23.18 -3.36
CA GLU A 638 -22.02 -22.85 -4.70
C GLU A 638 -23.08 -22.90 -5.80
N PRO A 639 -23.99 -23.90 -5.85
CA PRO A 639 -25.06 -23.92 -6.86
C PRO A 639 -26.03 -22.74 -6.73
N ILE A 640 -26.34 -22.32 -5.51
CA ILE A 640 -27.23 -21.18 -5.22
C ILE A 640 -26.56 -19.88 -5.66
N TYR A 641 -25.31 -19.69 -5.26
CA TYR A 641 -24.51 -18.52 -5.65
C TYR A 641 -24.38 -18.36 -7.16
N LYS A 642 -24.05 -19.43 -7.90
CA LYS A 642 -23.94 -19.38 -9.37
C LYS A 642 -25.26 -18.99 -10.03
N LYS A 643 -26.38 -19.52 -9.54
CA LYS A 643 -27.73 -19.19 -10.03
C LYS A 643 -28.07 -17.72 -9.76
N GLU A 644 -27.80 -17.21 -8.56
CA GLU A 644 -28.04 -15.80 -8.24
C GLU A 644 -27.11 -14.86 -9.02
N LEU A 645 -25.84 -15.24 -9.21
CA LEU A 645 -24.88 -14.50 -10.02
C LEU A 645 -25.31 -14.38 -11.48
N GLU A 646 -25.79 -15.48 -12.08
CA GLU A 646 -26.33 -15.47 -13.44
C GLU A 646 -27.57 -14.57 -13.53
N ALA A 647 -28.49 -14.68 -12.56
CA ALA A 647 -29.68 -13.85 -12.52
C ALA A 647 -29.35 -12.35 -12.33
N PHE A 648 -28.34 -12.03 -11.52
CA PHE A 648 -27.83 -10.68 -11.32
C PHE A 648 -27.25 -10.13 -12.63
N ARG A 649 -26.30 -10.84 -13.26
CA ARG A 649 -25.68 -10.44 -14.53
C ARG A 649 -26.68 -10.21 -15.67
N ASN A 650 -27.79 -10.95 -15.67
CA ASN A 650 -28.85 -10.85 -16.68
C ASN A 650 -29.84 -9.68 -16.46
N ARG A 651 -29.74 -8.92 -15.36
CA ARG A 651 -30.66 -7.80 -15.08
C ARG A 651 -29.99 -6.51 -14.64
N THR A 652 -28.70 -6.54 -14.31
CA THR A 652 -27.99 -5.36 -13.82
C THR A 652 -26.96 -4.87 -14.84
N SER A 653 -26.69 -3.57 -14.77
CA SER A 653 -25.72 -2.98 -15.68
C SER A 653 -24.30 -3.41 -15.35
N LYS A 654 -23.42 -3.37 -16.36
CA LYS A 654 -21.98 -3.64 -16.15
C LYS A 654 -21.37 -2.76 -15.07
N THR A 655 -21.81 -1.52 -14.96
CA THR A 655 -21.35 -0.58 -13.92
C THR A 655 -21.74 -1.08 -12.52
N GLU A 656 -22.93 -1.66 -12.34
CA GLU A 656 -23.32 -2.28 -11.07
C GLU A 656 -22.57 -3.59 -10.79
N VAL A 657 -22.26 -4.37 -11.82
CA VAL A 657 -21.47 -5.61 -11.66
C VAL A 657 -20.05 -5.29 -11.19
N ARG A 658 -19.43 -4.20 -11.68
CA ARG A 658 -18.12 -3.73 -11.21
C ARG A 658 -18.12 -3.34 -9.73
N GLN A 659 -19.21 -2.79 -9.21
CA GLN A 659 -19.33 -2.49 -7.77
C GLN A 659 -19.41 -3.74 -6.87
N MET A 660 -19.63 -4.91 -7.49
CA MET A 660 -19.66 -6.20 -6.80
C MET A 660 -18.51 -7.10 -7.25
N ASP A 661 -17.48 -6.57 -7.90
CA ASP A 661 -16.37 -7.35 -8.45
C ASP A 661 -15.65 -8.19 -7.39
N TYR A 662 -15.53 -7.68 -6.16
CA TYR A 662 -14.95 -8.41 -5.02
C TYR A 662 -15.77 -9.64 -4.60
N LEU A 663 -17.07 -9.67 -4.91
CA LEU A 663 -17.97 -10.79 -4.62
C LEU A 663 -18.14 -11.72 -5.82
N ILE A 664 -17.42 -11.49 -6.92
CA ILE A 664 -17.57 -12.20 -8.18
C ILE A 664 -16.21 -12.66 -8.66
N ASP A 665 -16.06 -13.96 -8.96
CA ASP A 665 -14.81 -14.49 -9.49
C ASP A 665 -14.42 -13.75 -10.79
N ASN A 666 -13.23 -13.16 -10.80
CA ASN A 666 -12.69 -12.46 -11.96
C ASN A 666 -11.18 -12.70 -12.11
N LYS A 667 -10.63 -12.41 -13.30
CA LYS A 667 -9.23 -12.71 -13.65
C LYS A 667 -8.18 -11.93 -12.81
N TYR A 668 -8.59 -10.94 -12.03
CA TYR A 668 -7.71 -10.02 -11.29
C TYR A 668 -7.69 -10.25 -9.78
N HIS A 669 -8.56 -11.10 -9.23
CA HIS A 669 -8.59 -11.41 -7.80
C HIS A 669 -7.97 -12.78 -7.52
N TYR A 670 -7.13 -12.82 -6.47
CA TYR A 670 -6.49 -14.05 -5.99
C TYR A 670 -7.40 -14.89 -5.07
N LYS A 671 -8.47 -14.31 -4.51
CA LYS A 671 -9.48 -14.97 -3.66
C LYS A 671 -10.76 -15.23 -4.44
N SER A 672 -11.52 -16.27 -4.07
CA SER A 672 -12.82 -16.52 -4.71
C SER A 672 -13.89 -15.55 -4.19
N GLY A 673 -14.75 -15.06 -5.09
CA GLY A 673 -15.84 -14.16 -4.73
C GLY A 673 -16.83 -14.77 -3.72
N LEU A 674 -16.94 -16.10 -3.65
CA LEU A 674 -17.79 -16.75 -2.66
C LEU A 674 -17.11 -16.80 -1.26
N GLU A 675 -15.77 -16.84 -1.17
CA GLU A 675 -15.06 -16.70 0.12
C GLU A 675 -15.35 -15.33 0.73
N GLU A 676 -15.40 -14.32 -0.12
CA GLU A 676 -15.76 -12.94 0.21
C GLU A 676 -17.24 -12.80 0.61
N CYS A 677 -18.13 -13.56 -0.03
CA CYS A 677 -19.51 -13.68 0.42
C CYS A 677 -19.59 -14.27 1.84
N ILE A 678 -18.82 -15.32 2.16
CA ILE A 678 -18.80 -15.89 3.52
C ILE A 678 -18.36 -14.86 4.55
N ALA A 679 -17.28 -14.13 4.25
CA ALA A 679 -16.78 -13.07 5.10
C ALA A 679 -17.83 -11.96 5.34
N ASP A 680 -18.49 -11.49 4.29
CA ASP A 680 -19.54 -10.49 4.39
C ASP A 680 -20.78 -10.99 5.15
N VAL A 681 -21.20 -12.25 4.94
CA VAL A 681 -22.32 -12.81 5.72
C VAL A 681 -21.94 -12.86 7.20
N ASN A 682 -20.73 -13.32 7.55
CA ASN A 682 -20.28 -13.34 8.94
C ASN A 682 -20.34 -11.94 9.58
N ALA A 683 -19.88 -10.92 8.87
CA ALA A 683 -19.99 -9.55 9.35
C ALA A 683 -21.45 -9.12 9.53
N LEU A 684 -22.26 -9.28 8.49
CA LEU A 684 -23.59 -8.70 8.41
C LEU A 684 -24.62 -9.38 9.32
N VAL A 685 -24.48 -10.68 9.62
CA VAL A 685 -25.38 -11.34 10.60
C VAL A 685 -25.03 -10.95 12.04
N ASN A 686 -23.80 -10.53 12.30
CA ASN A 686 -23.29 -10.23 13.64
C ASN A 686 -23.36 -8.74 13.99
N TYR A 687 -23.22 -7.85 13.00
CA TYR A 687 -23.22 -6.39 13.22
C TYR A 687 -23.58 -5.63 11.91
N PRO A 688 -24.26 -4.46 11.96
CA PRO A 688 -24.44 -3.63 10.78
C PRO A 688 -23.09 -3.19 10.20
N ASN A 689 -23.00 -3.02 8.88
CA ASN A 689 -21.82 -2.42 8.27
C ASN A 689 -21.57 -1.00 8.80
N ASP A 690 -20.39 -0.75 9.35
CA ASP A 690 -19.98 0.59 9.77
C ASP A 690 -18.87 1.17 8.87
N PHE A 691 -18.47 0.42 7.84
CA PHE A 691 -17.39 0.81 6.94
C PHE A 691 -17.90 1.39 5.63
N THR A 692 -17.69 2.69 5.42
CA THR A 692 -18.31 3.39 4.30
C THR A 692 -17.76 3.00 2.92
N ALA A 693 -16.53 2.50 2.83
CA ALA A 693 -15.95 2.14 1.53
C ALA A 693 -16.63 0.95 0.85
N ILE A 694 -17.37 0.12 1.60
CA ILE A 694 -18.07 -1.07 1.08
C ILE A 694 -19.60 -0.98 1.20
N ALA A 695 -20.14 0.20 1.53
CA ALA A 695 -21.55 0.37 1.87
C ALA A 695 -22.52 -0.01 0.72
N ASP A 696 -22.13 0.25 -0.53
CA ASP A 696 -22.90 -0.14 -1.72
C ASP A 696 -22.76 -1.64 -2.02
N ARG A 697 -21.55 -2.20 -1.93
CA ARG A 697 -21.30 -3.66 -2.04
C ARG A 697 -22.21 -4.45 -1.11
N VAL A 698 -22.22 -4.13 0.18
CA VAL A 698 -23.00 -4.90 1.17
C VAL A 698 -24.51 -4.74 0.95
N LEU A 699 -24.98 -3.56 0.55
CA LEU A 699 -26.40 -3.32 0.24
C LEU A 699 -26.82 -4.16 -0.98
N ARG A 700 -26.01 -4.15 -2.04
CA ARG A 700 -26.29 -4.91 -3.27
C ARG A 700 -26.18 -6.41 -3.03
N PHE A 701 -25.28 -6.87 -2.17
CA PHE A 701 -25.18 -8.28 -1.76
C PHE A 701 -26.47 -8.75 -1.08
N GLN A 702 -26.93 -8.03 -0.05
CA GLN A 702 -28.18 -8.35 0.66
C GLN A 702 -29.43 -8.30 -0.24
N GLN A 703 -29.40 -7.50 -1.31
CA GLN A 703 -30.49 -7.39 -2.27
C GLN A 703 -30.46 -8.49 -3.35
N ASN A 704 -29.29 -8.81 -3.90
CA ASN A 704 -29.18 -9.61 -5.12
C ASN A 704 -28.79 -11.06 -4.87
N PHE A 705 -28.21 -11.38 -3.71
CA PHE A 705 -27.79 -12.73 -3.33
C PHE A 705 -28.43 -13.23 -2.01
N PRO A 706 -29.76 -13.03 -1.80
CA PRO A 706 -30.39 -13.36 -0.52
C PRO A 706 -30.47 -14.88 -0.23
N GLU A 707 -30.59 -15.75 -1.24
CA GLU A 707 -30.59 -17.20 -1.02
C GLU A 707 -29.18 -17.67 -0.61
N THR A 708 -28.14 -17.15 -1.27
CA THR A 708 -26.74 -17.38 -0.90
C THR A 708 -26.45 -16.89 0.51
N PHE A 709 -26.88 -15.67 0.85
CA PHE A 709 -26.76 -15.10 2.19
C PHE A 709 -27.41 -16.02 3.24
N ALA A 710 -28.64 -16.45 2.99
CA ALA A 710 -29.39 -17.31 3.91
C ALA A 710 -28.69 -18.66 4.14
N GLU A 711 -28.18 -19.29 3.09
CA GLU A 711 -27.54 -20.61 3.20
C GLU A 711 -26.18 -20.56 3.88
N ILE A 712 -25.38 -19.53 3.61
CA ILE A 712 -24.14 -19.28 4.34
C ILE A 712 -24.46 -19.02 5.81
N ALA A 713 -25.44 -18.16 6.12
CA ALA A 713 -25.76 -17.79 7.49
C ALA A 713 -26.08 -19.01 8.36
N LYS A 714 -26.92 -19.94 7.86
CA LYS A 714 -27.23 -21.22 8.54
C LYS A 714 -26.03 -22.11 8.79
N SER A 715 -24.97 -21.96 8.01
CA SER A 715 -23.74 -22.75 8.14
C SER A 715 -22.77 -22.12 9.14
N LEU A 716 -22.97 -20.85 9.51
CA LEU A 716 -22.12 -20.09 10.46
C LEU A 716 -22.69 -20.04 11.88
N THR A 717 -24.02 -20.17 12.01
CA THR A 717 -24.80 -20.09 13.26
C THR A 717 -25.25 -21.46 13.72
#